data_AF-A0AAU3ZL33-F1
#
_entry.id   AF-A0AAU3ZL33-F1
#
_cell.length_a   1.000
_cell.length_b   1.000
_cell.length_c   1.000
_cell.angle_alpha   90.00
_cell.angle_beta   90.00
_cell.angle_gamma   90.00
#
_symmetry.space_group_name_H-M   'P 1'
#
loop_
_entity.id
_entity.type
_entity.pdbx_description
1 polymer ?
#
loop_
_entity_poly.entity_id
_entity_poly.type
_entity_poly.pdbx_seq_one_letter_code
_entity_poly.pdbx_strand_id
1 'polypeptide(L)'
;MGEHRDGQRDGRQDGQRDGPADGLSGGRGSIPSGGPANGPGSNGPGSGPANGPGSSGPGSNELERALRRQGVRGDIEFGVTARSLMTMDASNYRRVPLGVVAPRDADDVSAVLDVCRAHGVPVVPRGGGTSIAGQATGTGVVLDFTRHMRAIVSLDAQARTAVVQPGVILDDLRAAAGAYGLTFGPDPSTHGRCTLGGMIGNNSCGSHSVAWGTTADNVTALTTAAYQGGTHRLGQGWEGAPPGLRELVGSHLALLRTGYPAGLPRRISGYAIDALLPENGTDLARAFCGSEGTLGVLTEATVRLVDAPRARALAILGYAHEGDAADAAAGLLPHHPLTVEGMAADLVREPAGLPRGGAWLFVETGGTDRAEARARADRIARAADALDTLVIDDPAAQRALWRIREDASGTATRTMDGSEAWPGWEDCAVPPARLGGYLREFRVLLAEHGLRGTPYGHFGDGCIHVRIDFDLLTPGGVARFRTFSEELAALVVAHGGSLSGEHGDGQARAELLPKMYGNELVSLFGQFKDVWDPAGGMNPGMLARPHRLDENLRFAVLPSKPVDVEFGYPHDKGDFSAAVRRCVGVAKCRTETASGADVMCPSFRATGDEQHSTRGRARLLHEMLAGEVVTDGWRSEEVRDALDLCLSCKGCRSDCPVGVDMATYKAEFLHHHYAGRRRPAAHYAMGRLPRWLRAAAPYARAVNALAGVGPLASLAKRIGGIAPERTIPALAPQTFRRWFGTRVQPPARVVLWPDTFTDHLSPQVGRAAVRVLESAGLGIALPPDGVCCGLTYVTTGQLDQARAVLRRTLDRVEPLLDADLPVVVLEPSCAAALRTDLPELLGDDPRAHRLAASVRTFAQALEEEAPQWQPPVLNREVAGQTHCHQHAVLGDAAERRLRDRAGLTGELSGGCCGLAGNFGFERGHYDVSVACADEQLLPSVRAAGPGAEILADGFSCRTQLAQLAGLGGRPGRHLAEVLAEGLGEALGEGPYGANAPAAGEQRADGSSREP
;
A
#
# COMPACT_ATOMS: atom_id res chain seq x y z
N MET A 1 21.76 -23.05 -41.01
CA MET A 1 22.50 -23.52 -42.20
C MET A 1 23.33 -22.35 -42.72
N GLY A 2 24.63 -22.57 -42.95
CA GLY A 2 25.62 -21.62 -43.53
C GLY A 2 26.24 -20.66 -42.50
N GLU A 3 27.30 -21.00 -41.76
CA GLU A 3 28.75 -21.06 -42.11
C GLU A 3 29.48 -19.70 -42.25
N HIS A 4 30.27 -19.37 -41.21
CA HIS A 4 31.72 -19.05 -41.21
C HIS A 4 32.36 -18.49 -42.51
N ARG A 5 33.26 -17.47 -42.52
CA ARG A 5 34.58 -17.40 -41.83
C ARG A 5 35.35 -16.11 -42.22
N ASP A 6 36.34 -15.77 -41.38
CA ASP A 6 37.66 -15.10 -41.61
C ASP A 6 37.72 -13.65 -42.16
N GLY A 7 38.67 -12.78 -41.82
CA GLY A 7 39.86 -12.84 -40.96
C GLY A 7 40.85 -11.70 -41.28
N GLN A 8 41.41 -11.07 -40.24
CA GLN A 8 42.78 -10.50 -40.06
C GLN A 8 43.45 -9.46 -41.00
N ARG A 9 43.95 -8.39 -40.32
CA ARG A 9 45.33 -7.82 -40.25
C ARG A 9 45.75 -6.57 -41.06
N ASP A 10 46.74 -5.91 -40.42
CA ASP A 10 47.66 -4.82 -40.80
C ASP A 10 47.20 -3.36 -40.56
N GLY A 11 47.98 -2.44 -39.97
CA GLY A 11 49.36 -2.46 -39.49
C GLY A 11 50.20 -1.27 -39.99
N ARG A 12 50.49 -0.31 -39.08
CA ARG A 12 51.63 0.65 -39.00
C ARG A 12 51.60 2.05 -39.67
N GLN A 13 51.87 3.04 -38.77
CA GLN A 13 52.86 4.17 -38.78
C GLN A 13 52.83 5.19 -39.94
N ASP A 14 52.85 6.52 -39.70
CA ASP A 14 53.93 7.31 -39.10
C ASP A 14 53.50 8.72 -38.63
N GLY A 15 54.26 9.31 -37.68
CA GLY A 15 54.81 10.67 -37.84
C GLY A 15 54.43 11.85 -36.90
N GLN A 16 55.28 12.07 -35.88
CA GLN A 16 55.84 13.38 -35.41
C GLN A 16 54.92 14.50 -34.84
N ARG A 17 55.27 15.35 -33.86
CA ARG A 17 56.40 15.53 -32.90
C ARG A 17 56.02 16.69 -31.95
N ASP A 18 56.62 16.67 -30.75
CA ASP A 18 57.11 17.80 -29.92
C ASP A 18 56.68 17.77 -28.43
N GLY A 19 57.69 17.61 -27.56
CA GLY A 19 57.63 17.70 -26.09
C GLY A 19 57.86 19.14 -25.58
N PRO A 20 58.40 19.39 -24.36
CA PRO A 20 59.40 18.58 -23.66
C PRO A 20 59.17 18.32 -22.15
N ALA A 21 60.01 17.42 -21.63
CA ALA A 21 60.35 17.17 -20.22
C ALA A 21 61.37 18.23 -19.72
N ASP A 22 61.65 18.41 -18.43
CA ASP A 22 62.57 17.57 -17.63
C ASP A 22 62.55 17.96 -16.15
N GLY A 23 62.86 17.00 -15.28
CA GLY A 23 63.27 17.22 -13.88
C GLY A 23 64.73 16.84 -13.65
N LEU A 24 65.30 17.13 -12.47
CA LEU A 24 66.57 16.54 -12.03
C LEU A 24 66.73 16.39 -10.50
N SER A 25 67.11 15.17 -10.14
CA SER A 25 68.16 14.75 -9.18
C SER A 25 67.89 14.61 -7.67
N GLY A 26 68.09 13.36 -7.19
CA GLY A 26 69.23 13.03 -6.31
C GLY A 26 68.94 12.54 -4.88
N GLY A 27 69.32 11.30 -4.54
CA GLY A 27 69.63 10.90 -3.15
C GLY A 27 69.35 9.43 -2.79
N ARG A 28 70.40 8.69 -2.42
CA ARG A 28 70.44 7.22 -2.16
C ARG A 28 70.04 6.83 -0.72
N GLY A 29 69.60 5.58 -0.51
CA GLY A 29 69.74 4.91 0.80
C GLY A 29 68.89 3.65 1.06
N SER A 30 69.48 2.46 0.83
CA SER A 30 69.36 1.17 1.57
C SER A 30 68.00 0.55 1.96
N ILE A 31 67.80 -0.71 1.56
CA ILE A 31 66.87 -1.72 2.11
C ILE A 31 67.58 -2.48 3.26
N PRO A 32 66.89 -2.97 4.31
CA PRO A 32 66.57 -4.41 4.34
C PRO A 32 65.17 -4.78 4.90
N SER A 33 64.78 -6.00 4.52
CA SER A 33 63.62 -6.85 4.82
C SER A 33 63.12 -6.98 6.27
N GLY A 34 61.80 -7.23 6.43
CA GLY A 34 61.25 -7.99 7.58
C GLY A 34 59.71 -7.92 7.79
N GLY A 35 59.01 -9.04 7.54
CA GLY A 35 57.89 -9.62 8.35
C GLY A 35 56.55 -8.87 8.59
N PRO A 36 55.38 -9.55 8.55
CA PRO A 36 54.05 -8.94 8.70
C PRO A 36 53.51 -8.99 10.14
N ALA A 37 52.79 -7.95 10.60
CA ALA A 37 51.88 -8.02 11.75
C ALA A 37 50.89 -6.85 11.84
N ASN A 38 49.59 -7.20 11.82
CA ASN A 38 48.44 -6.68 12.58
C ASN A 38 48.46 -5.26 13.20
N GLY A 39 47.45 -4.45 12.88
CA GLY A 39 46.92 -3.41 13.79
C GLY A 39 46.32 -2.18 13.07
N PRO A 40 45.16 -1.64 13.50
CA PRO A 40 44.28 -0.80 12.68
C PRO A 40 44.72 0.68 12.66
N GLY A 41 44.73 1.27 11.46
CA GLY A 41 45.07 2.67 11.23
C GLY A 41 43.81 3.53 11.03
N SER A 42 43.68 4.51 11.92
CA SER A 42 42.80 5.67 11.90
C SER A 42 42.61 6.35 10.53
N ASN A 43 41.36 6.56 10.12
CA ASN A 43 41.00 7.58 9.13
C ASN A 43 40.55 8.85 9.86
N GLY A 44 41.24 9.96 9.57
CA GLY A 44 40.93 11.29 10.08
C GLY A 44 39.62 11.85 9.51
N PRO A 45 38.98 12.80 10.20
CA PRO A 45 37.75 13.42 9.72
C PRO A 45 38.10 14.47 8.67
N GLY A 46 37.67 14.25 7.43
CA GLY A 46 37.52 15.31 6.45
C GLY A 46 36.37 16.21 6.88
N SER A 47 36.69 17.43 7.29
CA SER A 47 35.76 18.48 7.69
C SER A 47 34.88 18.93 6.52
N GLY A 48 33.61 18.49 6.51
CA GLY A 48 32.52 19.18 5.82
C GLY A 48 32.16 20.49 6.54
N PRO A 49 31.49 21.45 5.89
CA PRO A 49 31.39 22.81 6.39
C PRO A 49 30.57 22.84 7.68
N ALA A 50 31.21 23.35 8.73
CA ALA A 50 30.58 23.67 9.99
C ALA A 50 29.49 24.73 9.78
N ASN A 51 28.33 24.48 10.39
CA ASN A 51 27.28 25.46 10.59
C ASN A 51 27.86 26.80 11.04
N GLY A 52 27.60 27.86 10.27
CA GLY A 52 27.86 29.23 10.69
C GLY A 52 27.01 29.61 11.90
N PRO A 53 27.50 30.49 12.79
CA PRO A 53 26.78 30.87 14.00
C PRO A 53 25.75 31.96 13.68
N GLY A 54 24.46 31.70 13.94
CA GLY A 54 23.42 32.74 13.95
C GLY A 54 22.04 32.30 13.50
N SER A 55 21.36 31.48 14.31
CA SER A 55 19.89 31.33 14.37
C SER A 55 19.56 30.16 15.30
N SER A 56 19.73 30.35 16.61
CA SER A 56 19.21 29.41 17.60
C SER A 56 17.69 29.52 17.63
N GLY A 57 17.01 28.76 16.78
CA GLY A 57 15.60 28.46 17.00
C GLY A 57 15.42 27.83 18.39
N PRO A 58 14.26 28.01 19.04
CA PRO A 58 14.02 27.38 20.33
C PRO A 58 14.21 25.87 20.21
N GLY A 59 14.85 25.27 21.21
CA GLY A 59 15.01 23.82 21.23
C GLY A 59 13.64 23.13 21.15
N SER A 60 13.52 22.06 20.38
CA SER A 60 12.28 21.26 20.22
C SER A 60 11.53 21.02 21.55
N ASN A 61 12.27 20.72 22.63
CA ASN A 61 11.75 20.53 23.98
C ASN A 61 11.10 21.80 24.60
N GLU A 62 11.56 23.00 24.26
CA GLU A 62 10.95 24.24 24.74
C GLU A 62 9.62 24.51 24.07
N LEU A 63 9.54 24.31 22.75
CA LEU A 63 8.32 24.48 21.98
C LEU A 63 7.24 23.51 22.44
N GLU A 64 7.58 22.23 22.64
CA GLU A 64 6.66 21.23 23.19
C GLU A 64 6.08 21.69 24.54
N ARG A 65 6.94 22.14 25.46
CA ARG A 65 6.49 22.65 26.77
C ARG A 65 5.63 23.90 26.64
N ALA A 66 5.93 24.79 25.68
CA ALA A 66 5.14 26.00 25.43
C ALA A 66 3.72 25.65 24.96
N LEU A 67 3.59 24.71 24.01
CA LEU A 67 2.29 24.21 23.55
C LEU A 67 1.47 23.61 24.70
N ARG A 68 2.11 22.80 25.55
CA ARG A 68 1.45 22.22 26.75
C ARG A 68 1.02 23.31 27.74
N ARG A 69 1.85 24.33 27.98
CA ARG A 69 1.51 25.46 28.87
C ARG A 69 0.38 26.32 28.32
N GLN A 70 0.28 26.47 27.00
CA GLN A 70 -0.81 27.19 26.34
C GLN A 70 -2.16 26.45 26.46
N GLY A 71 -2.15 25.20 26.92
CA GLY A 71 -3.38 24.43 27.14
C GLY A 71 -3.93 23.77 25.88
N VAL A 72 -3.09 23.53 24.86
CA VAL A 72 -3.47 22.72 23.69
C VAL A 72 -3.91 21.34 24.16
N ARG A 73 -5.17 20.97 23.88
CA ARG A 73 -5.78 19.70 24.34
C ARG A 73 -5.53 18.53 23.39
N GLY A 74 -5.17 18.83 22.16
CA GLY A 74 -4.73 17.89 21.14
C GLY A 74 -3.46 17.14 21.50
N ASP A 75 -3.15 16.11 20.72
CA ASP A 75 -1.94 15.32 20.93
C ASP A 75 -0.73 16.13 20.48
N ILE A 76 0.30 16.23 21.33
CA ILE A 76 1.54 16.98 21.07
C ILE A 76 2.68 15.98 21.08
N GLU A 77 3.31 15.78 19.92
CA GLU A 77 4.28 14.72 19.69
C GLU A 77 5.55 15.25 19.00
N PHE A 78 6.65 15.29 19.74
CA PHE A 78 7.96 15.74 19.26
C PHE A 78 8.99 14.60 19.18
N GLY A 79 8.55 13.37 19.46
CA GLY A 79 9.38 12.16 19.41
C GLY A 79 9.79 11.77 17.99
N VAL A 80 10.79 10.90 17.90
CA VAL A 80 11.37 10.40 16.64
C VAL A 80 10.29 9.80 15.74
N THR A 81 9.46 8.88 16.25
CA THR A 81 8.39 8.23 15.49
C THR A 81 7.45 9.25 14.83
N ALA A 82 6.86 10.16 15.61
CA ALA A 82 5.90 11.13 15.09
C ALA A 82 6.50 12.02 13.99
N ARG A 83 7.75 12.47 14.18
CA ARG A 83 8.48 13.25 13.17
C ARG A 83 8.76 12.45 11.91
N SER A 84 9.27 11.22 12.05
CA SER A 84 9.55 10.30 10.93
C SER A 84 8.32 10.00 10.07
N LEU A 85 7.14 9.88 10.68
CA LEU A 85 5.90 9.62 9.94
C LEU A 85 5.47 10.80 9.06
N MET A 86 5.94 12.02 9.36
CA MET A 86 5.54 13.26 8.70
C MET A 86 6.63 13.87 7.81
N THR A 87 7.77 13.21 7.60
CA THR A 87 8.87 13.74 6.77
C THR A 87 8.54 13.83 5.29
N MET A 88 7.62 13.00 4.81
CA MET A 88 7.28 12.85 3.39
C MET A 88 5.76 12.79 3.18
N ASP A 89 5.28 13.24 2.03
CA ASP A 89 3.95 12.94 1.49
C ASP A 89 4.06 11.88 0.38
N ALA A 90 3.23 11.93 -0.68
CA ALA A 90 3.34 11.03 -1.82
C ALA A 90 4.25 11.56 -2.95
N SER A 91 4.91 12.70 -2.74
CA SER A 91 5.85 13.31 -3.68
C SER A 91 7.27 12.72 -3.56
N ASN A 92 8.21 13.30 -4.33
CA ASN A 92 9.64 13.01 -4.20
C ASN A 92 10.34 13.79 -3.09
N TYR A 93 9.65 14.62 -2.32
CA TYR A 93 10.28 15.53 -1.36
C TYR A 93 10.26 14.99 0.06
N ARG A 94 11.28 15.35 0.84
CA ARG A 94 11.44 15.05 2.26
C ARG A 94 11.84 16.32 3.01
N ARG A 95 11.09 16.67 4.04
CA ARG A 95 11.38 17.77 4.97
C ARG A 95 11.08 17.32 6.40
N VAL A 96 12.05 17.44 7.29
CA VAL A 96 11.91 16.93 8.68
C VAL A 96 11.23 17.98 9.56
N PRO A 97 10.04 17.70 10.14
CA PRO A 97 9.37 18.65 11.03
C PRO A 97 10.03 18.69 12.42
N LEU A 98 9.78 19.79 13.16
CA LEU A 98 10.15 19.91 14.57
C LEU A 98 9.27 19.02 15.46
N GLY A 99 7.98 18.93 15.15
CA GLY A 99 6.99 18.16 15.90
C GLY A 99 5.63 18.13 15.19
N VAL A 100 4.73 17.33 15.73
CA VAL A 100 3.37 17.13 15.22
C VAL A 100 2.38 17.47 16.31
N VAL A 101 1.31 18.17 15.94
CA VAL A 101 0.16 18.41 16.81
C VAL A 101 -1.10 17.94 16.11
N ALA A 102 -1.91 17.11 16.78
CA ALA A 102 -3.24 16.74 16.31
C ALA A 102 -4.29 17.56 17.08
N PRO A 103 -4.72 18.73 16.59
CA PRO A 103 -5.63 19.61 17.31
C PRO A 103 -7.02 18.99 17.43
N ARG A 104 -7.74 19.25 18.53
CA ARG A 104 -9.13 18.76 18.71
C ARG A 104 -10.18 19.64 18.05
N ASP A 105 -9.92 20.93 17.94
CA ASP A 105 -10.83 21.93 17.38
C ASP A 105 -10.08 23.22 16.99
N ALA A 106 -10.83 24.26 16.63
CA ALA A 106 -10.30 25.56 16.20
C ALA A 106 -9.56 26.33 17.31
N ASP A 107 -9.89 26.10 18.59
CA ASP A 107 -9.22 26.77 19.72
C ASP A 107 -7.81 26.18 19.90
N ASP A 108 -7.68 24.86 19.77
CA ASP A 108 -6.37 24.20 19.76
C ASP A 108 -5.52 24.70 18.57
N VAL A 109 -6.11 24.83 17.37
CA VAL A 109 -5.41 25.40 16.20
C VAL A 109 -4.89 26.81 16.51
N SER A 110 -5.74 27.68 17.06
CA SER A 110 -5.37 29.05 17.39
C SER A 110 -4.25 29.11 18.44
N ALA A 111 -4.35 28.28 19.48
CA ALA A 111 -3.32 28.16 20.51
C ALA A 111 -1.95 27.69 19.95
N VAL A 112 -1.95 26.74 19.01
CA VAL A 112 -0.72 26.30 18.34
C VAL A 112 -0.14 27.44 17.50
N LEU A 113 -0.96 28.14 16.72
CA LEU A 113 -0.52 29.28 15.90
C LEU A 113 0.10 30.39 16.75
N ASP A 114 -0.52 30.71 17.90
CA ASP A 114 0.00 31.72 18.84
C ASP A 114 1.38 31.35 19.38
N VAL A 115 1.57 30.11 19.83
CA VAL A 115 2.85 29.62 20.33
C VAL A 115 3.89 29.60 19.20
N CYS A 116 3.55 29.05 18.05
CA CYS A 116 4.45 28.99 16.90
C CYS A 116 4.88 30.38 16.45
N ARG A 117 3.95 31.35 16.38
CA ARG A 117 4.24 32.76 16.09
C ARG A 117 5.18 33.37 17.12
N ALA A 118 4.91 33.19 18.41
CA ALA A 118 5.76 33.73 19.49
C ALA A 118 7.20 33.20 19.42
N HIS A 119 7.38 32.01 18.85
CA HIS A 119 8.66 31.33 18.71
C HIS A 119 9.28 31.43 17.29
N GLY A 120 8.62 32.09 16.33
CA GLY A 120 9.08 32.18 14.94
C GLY A 120 9.10 30.83 14.22
N VAL A 121 8.25 29.89 14.62
CA VAL A 121 8.20 28.53 14.09
C VAL A 121 7.11 28.42 13.02
N PRO A 122 7.42 27.88 11.83
CA PRO A 122 6.41 27.67 10.80
C PRO A 122 5.37 26.61 11.16
N VAL A 123 4.20 26.67 10.53
CA VAL A 123 3.11 25.70 10.67
C VAL A 123 2.71 25.14 9.31
N VAL A 124 2.48 23.82 9.26
CA VAL A 124 2.07 23.10 8.05
C VAL A 124 0.77 22.34 8.33
N PRO A 125 -0.38 22.80 7.81
CA PRO A 125 -1.61 22.03 7.83
C PRO A 125 -1.49 20.74 7.00
N ARG A 126 -1.88 19.60 7.56
CA ARG A 126 -1.78 18.31 6.88
C ARG A 126 -3.03 17.45 7.06
N GLY A 127 -3.57 17.00 5.92
CA GLY A 127 -4.60 15.97 5.83
C GLY A 127 -4.00 14.57 5.72
N GLY A 128 -4.51 13.73 4.80
CA GLY A 128 -4.03 12.37 4.58
C GLY A 128 -2.57 12.23 4.11
N GLY A 129 -1.89 13.33 3.76
CA GLY A 129 -0.51 13.33 3.25
C GLY A 129 -0.37 12.56 1.94
N THR A 130 -1.37 12.64 1.07
CA THR A 130 -1.48 11.96 -0.23
C THR A 130 -1.08 12.85 -1.41
N SER A 131 -0.66 14.09 -1.16
CA SER A 131 -0.20 15.04 -2.16
C SER A 131 1.08 14.58 -2.85
N ILE A 132 1.26 15.00 -4.10
CA ILE A 132 2.33 14.53 -4.98
C ILE A 132 3.32 15.67 -5.35
N ALA A 133 3.09 16.88 -4.86
CA ALA A 133 3.94 18.04 -5.18
C ALA A 133 4.86 18.51 -4.01
N GLY A 134 4.84 17.84 -2.86
CA GLY A 134 5.67 18.16 -1.69
C GLY A 134 5.05 19.16 -0.71
N GLN A 135 3.86 19.68 -1.02
CA GLN A 135 3.20 20.73 -0.25
C GLN A 135 2.73 20.30 1.14
N ALA A 136 2.59 18.99 1.40
CA ALA A 136 2.27 18.50 2.73
C ALA A 136 3.53 18.19 3.57
N THR A 137 4.71 18.63 3.14
CA THR A 137 5.98 18.46 3.87
C THR A 137 6.51 19.81 4.36
N GLY A 138 7.05 19.86 5.58
CA GLY A 138 7.73 21.07 6.04
C GLY A 138 8.47 20.92 7.36
N THR A 139 9.22 21.97 7.71
CA THR A 139 10.26 21.93 8.74
C THR A 139 9.83 22.44 10.11
N GLY A 140 8.60 22.94 10.26
CA GLY A 140 8.06 23.49 11.51
C GLY A 140 7.18 22.51 12.29
N VAL A 141 6.07 23.00 12.84
CA VAL A 141 5.03 22.16 13.47
C VAL A 141 4.01 21.73 12.42
N VAL A 142 3.78 20.42 12.29
CA VAL A 142 2.75 19.87 11.41
C VAL A 142 1.44 19.73 12.19
N LEU A 143 0.34 20.26 11.66
CA LEU A 143 -1.00 20.02 12.19
C LEU A 143 -1.64 18.80 11.50
N ASP A 144 -1.82 17.70 12.22
CA ASP A 144 -2.45 16.47 11.73
C ASP A 144 -3.95 16.47 12.02
N PHE A 145 -4.76 16.72 11.00
CA PHE A 145 -6.22 16.74 11.13
C PHE A 145 -6.86 15.35 11.04
N THR A 146 -6.08 14.29 10.78
CA THR A 146 -6.61 12.94 10.54
C THR A 146 -6.97 12.16 11.81
N ARG A 147 -6.79 12.74 13.00
CA ARG A 147 -7.10 12.09 14.29
C ARG A 147 -8.36 12.60 14.97
N HIS A 148 -8.58 13.91 15.03
CA HIS A 148 -9.66 14.50 15.84
C HIS A 148 -10.67 15.33 15.03
N MET A 149 -10.23 16.34 14.28
CA MET A 149 -11.12 17.27 13.54
C MET A 149 -11.73 16.64 12.27
N ARG A 150 -12.57 15.63 12.45
CA ARG A 150 -13.14 14.76 11.39
C ARG A 150 -14.66 14.72 11.37
N ALA A 151 -15.33 15.69 11.98
CA ALA A 151 -16.78 15.71 12.02
C ALA A 151 -17.40 16.25 10.72
N ILE A 152 -18.45 15.57 10.25
CA ILE A 152 -19.50 16.20 9.44
C ILE A 152 -20.40 16.94 10.43
N VAL A 153 -20.19 18.25 10.58
CA VAL A 153 -20.86 19.10 11.58
C VAL A 153 -22.35 19.20 11.30
N SER A 154 -22.74 19.31 10.02
CA SER A 154 -24.14 19.25 9.59
C SER A 154 -24.25 18.82 8.14
N LEU A 155 -25.39 18.22 7.78
CA LEU A 155 -25.75 17.87 6.40
C LEU A 155 -27.21 18.24 6.17
N ASP A 156 -27.46 19.11 5.20
CA ASP A 156 -28.79 19.53 4.77
C ASP A 156 -29.06 18.99 3.36
N ALA A 157 -29.90 17.95 3.28
CA ALA A 157 -30.27 17.32 2.02
C ALA A 157 -31.19 18.20 1.15
N GLN A 158 -31.95 19.11 1.75
CA GLN A 158 -32.83 20.02 1.02
C GLN A 158 -32.03 21.16 0.39
N ALA A 159 -31.17 21.79 1.18
CA ALA A 159 -30.24 22.81 0.69
C ALA A 159 -29.08 22.22 -0.13
N ARG A 160 -28.89 20.88 -0.08
CA ARG A 160 -27.78 20.15 -0.70
C ARG A 160 -26.42 20.70 -0.27
N THR A 161 -26.25 20.87 1.03
CA THR A 161 -24.99 21.37 1.61
C THR A 161 -24.56 20.54 2.81
N ALA A 162 -23.28 20.59 3.13
CA ALA A 162 -22.73 20.04 4.35
C ALA A 162 -21.69 20.99 4.95
N VAL A 163 -21.61 21.04 6.27
CA VAL A 163 -20.51 21.69 7.00
C VAL A 163 -19.59 20.60 7.52
N VAL A 164 -18.31 20.68 7.15
CA VAL A 164 -17.31 19.63 7.42
C VAL A 164 -16.04 20.21 8.03
N GLN A 165 -15.42 19.43 8.90
CA GLN A 165 -14.07 19.71 9.42
C GLN A 165 -12.98 19.23 8.43
N PRO A 166 -11.75 19.80 8.49
CA PRO A 166 -10.69 19.54 7.52
C PRO A 166 -10.23 18.07 7.43
N GLY A 167 -10.41 17.29 8.49
CA GLY A 167 -9.99 15.89 8.59
C GLY A 167 -11.01 14.87 8.09
N VAL A 168 -12.22 15.28 7.69
CA VAL A 168 -13.25 14.37 7.13
C VAL A 168 -12.67 13.69 5.88
N ILE A 169 -12.72 12.36 5.81
CA ILE A 169 -12.35 11.60 4.62
C ILE A 169 -13.47 11.75 3.59
N LEU A 170 -13.12 11.92 2.31
CA LEU A 170 -14.12 12.17 1.26
C LEU A 170 -15.21 11.08 1.22
N ASP A 171 -14.83 9.81 1.32
CA ASP A 171 -15.82 8.72 1.31
C ASP A 171 -16.77 8.73 2.52
N ASP A 172 -16.35 9.26 3.69
CA ASP A 172 -17.24 9.41 4.84
C ASP A 172 -18.37 10.40 4.51
N LEU A 173 -18.02 11.53 3.87
CA LEU A 173 -19.01 12.52 3.41
C LEU A 173 -19.91 11.94 2.33
N ARG A 174 -19.36 11.22 1.35
CA ARG A 174 -20.14 10.60 0.27
C ARG A 174 -21.07 9.53 0.80
N ALA A 175 -20.64 8.71 1.75
CA ALA A 175 -21.48 7.72 2.40
C ALA A 175 -22.65 8.38 3.16
N ALA A 176 -22.38 9.45 3.91
CA ALA A 176 -23.42 10.20 4.62
C ALA A 176 -24.43 10.88 3.67
N ALA A 177 -23.95 11.49 2.57
CA ALA A 177 -24.79 12.11 1.56
C ALA A 177 -25.58 11.09 0.72
N GLY A 178 -24.99 9.91 0.49
CA GLY A 178 -25.58 8.84 -0.33
C GLY A 178 -26.92 8.33 0.19
N ALA A 179 -27.16 8.41 1.51
CA ALA A 179 -28.46 8.10 2.11
C ALA A 179 -29.62 8.95 1.57
N TYR A 180 -29.32 10.11 0.97
CA TYR A 180 -30.27 11.04 0.39
C TYR A 180 -30.23 11.08 -1.15
N GLY A 181 -29.47 10.18 -1.79
CA GLY A 181 -29.23 10.21 -3.24
C GLY A 181 -28.29 11.34 -3.69
N LEU A 182 -27.52 11.90 -2.76
CA LEU A 182 -26.55 12.97 -3.01
C LEU A 182 -25.11 12.43 -2.92
N THR A 183 -24.16 13.17 -3.50
CA THR A 183 -22.72 12.96 -3.35
C THR A 183 -21.99 14.30 -3.30
N PHE A 184 -20.74 14.30 -2.83
CA PHE A 184 -19.80 15.36 -3.19
C PHE A 184 -19.27 15.07 -4.60
N GLY A 185 -19.18 16.10 -5.44
CA GLY A 185 -18.87 15.94 -6.87
C GLY A 185 -17.43 15.48 -7.13
N PRO A 186 -16.42 16.28 -6.73
CA PRO A 186 -15.01 15.92 -6.90
C PRO A 186 -14.65 14.60 -6.21
N ASP A 187 -13.95 13.73 -6.94
CA ASP A 187 -13.60 12.38 -6.51
C ASP A 187 -12.17 11.97 -6.92
N PRO A 188 -11.13 12.55 -6.30
CA PRO A 188 -9.74 12.17 -6.57
C PRO A 188 -9.55 10.66 -6.40
N SER A 189 -8.58 10.07 -7.09
CA SER A 189 -8.19 8.65 -6.91
C SER A 189 -7.81 8.29 -5.47
N THR A 190 -7.63 9.32 -4.62
CA THR A 190 -7.38 9.20 -3.18
C THR A 190 -8.61 9.20 -2.27
N HIS A 191 -9.83 9.23 -2.81
CA HIS A 191 -11.10 9.48 -2.08
C HIS A 191 -11.32 8.69 -0.78
N GLY A 192 -10.93 7.41 -0.73
CA GLY A 192 -11.04 6.59 0.50
C GLY A 192 -10.06 6.93 1.63
N ARG A 193 -9.19 7.94 1.45
CA ARG A 193 -8.20 8.38 2.47
C ARG A 193 -7.74 9.84 2.38
N CYS A 194 -8.03 10.57 1.29
CA CYS A 194 -7.81 12.01 1.25
C CYS A 194 -8.86 12.71 2.12
N THR A 195 -8.49 13.85 2.68
CA THR A 195 -9.39 14.62 3.54
C THR A 195 -9.88 15.86 2.82
N LEU A 196 -11.08 16.35 3.18
CA LEU A 196 -11.67 17.54 2.57
C LEU A 196 -10.76 18.77 2.70
N GLY A 197 -10.06 18.93 3.83
CA GLY A 197 -9.10 20.02 4.00
C GLY A 197 -7.90 19.93 3.05
N GLY A 198 -7.43 18.71 2.76
CA GLY A 198 -6.39 18.48 1.75
C GLY A 198 -6.89 18.79 0.34
N MET A 199 -8.12 18.37 0.02
CA MET A 199 -8.75 18.66 -1.26
C MET A 199 -8.93 20.16 -1.49
N ILE A 200 -9.36 20.90 -0.47
CA ILE A 200 -9.49 22.36 -0.52
C ILE A 200 -8.12 23.03 -0.67
N GLY A 201 -7.13 22.58 0.11
CA GLY A 201 -5.76 23.07 0.02
C GLY A 201 -5.14 22.88 -1.35
N ASN A 202 -5.45 21.78 -2.03
CA ASN A 202 -4.94 21.48 -3.38
C ASN A 202 -5.86 21.94 -4.52
N ASN A 203 -7.09 22.39 -4.21
CA ASN A 203 -8.19 22.47 -5.18
C ASN A 203 -8.32 21.19 -6.05
N SER A 204 -8.34 20.04 -5.40
CA SER A 204 -8.36 18.73 -6.07
C SER A 204 -9.60 18.52 -6.95
N CYS A 205 -9.51 17.57 -7.87
CA CYS A 205 -10.53 17.28 -8.87
C CYS A 205 -10.96 15.82 -8.76
N GLY A 206 -10.53 14.95 -9.68
CA GLY A 206 -11.02 13.58 -9.82
C GLY A 206 -11.63 13.28 -11.18
N SER A 207 -12.10 12.05 -11.36
CA SER A 207 -12.58 11.58 -12.68
C SER A 207 -13.85 12.28 -13.14
N HIS A 208 -14.70 12.71 -12.22
CA HIS A 208 -16.00 13.30 -12.56
C HIS A 208 -15.98 14.83 -12.64
N SER A 209 -14.80 15.45 -12.75
CA SER A 209 -14.70 16.91 -12.82
C SER A 209 -15.37 17.49 -14.07
N VAL A 210 -15.43 16.73 -15.18
CA VAL A 210 -16.21 17.09 -16.38
C VAL A 210 -17.67 17.38 -16.04
N ALA A 211 -18.27 16.64 -15.10
CA ALA A 211 -19.66 16.80 -14.70
C ALA A 211 -19.86 17.83 -13.58
N TRP A 212 -18.92 17.92 -12.63
CA TRP A 212 -19.14 18.60 -11.36
C TRP A 212 -18.08 19.63 -10.97
N GLY A 213 -17.09 19.86 -11.82
CA GLY A 213 -16.02 20.84 -11.60
C GLY A 213 -14.99 20.42 -10.54
N THR A 214 -14.22 21.40 -10.10
CA THR A 214 -13.15 21.26 -9.10
C THR A 214 -13.69 21.31 -7.67
N THR A 215 -12.83 21.07 -6.66
CA THR A 215 -13.19 21.28 -5.26
C THR A 215 -13.67 22.71 -5.00
N ALA A 216 -13.01 23.71 -5.57
CA ALA A 216 -13.38 25.11 -5.42
C ALA A 216 -14.79 25.42 -5.97
N ASP A 217 -15.22 24.77 -7.06
CA ASP A 217 -16.57 24.93 -7.62
C ASP A 217 -17.68 24.30 -6.73
N ASN A 218 -17.28 23.54 -5.71
CA ASN A 218 -18.16 22.89 -4.75
C ASN A 218 -17.99 23.42 -3.32
N VAL A 219 -17.13 24.43 -3.10
CA VAL A 219 -16.98 25.13 -1.82
C VAL A 219 -17.79 26.42 -1.86
N THR A 220 -18.51 26.71 -0.78
CA THR A 220 -19.34 27.92 -0.67
C THR A 220 -18.86 28.88 0.40
N ALA A 221 -18.31 28.35 1.50
CA ALA A 221 -17.72 29.14 2.55
C ALA A 221 -16.62 28.37 3.28
N LEU A 222 -15.63 29.10 3.82
CA LEU A 222 -14.52 28.54 4.60
C LEU A 222 -14.36 29.34 5.90
N THR A 223 -14.04 28.65 6.99
CA THR A 223 -13.56 29.27 8.22
C THR A 223 -12.08 28.95 8.37
N THR A 224 -11.24 29.98 8.46
CA THR A 224 -9.78 29.83 8.49
C THR A 224 -9.16 30.61 9.64
N ALA A 225 -8.12 30.05 10.26
CA ALA A 225 -7.30 30.71 11.27
C ALA A 225 -6.02 31.26 10.63
N ALA A 226 -5.70 32.52 10.91
CA ALA A 226 -4.51 33.19 10.39
C ALA A 226 -3.32 33.01 11.34
N TYR A 227 -2.11 32.93 10.79
CA TYR A 227 -0.88 32.83 11.60
C TYR A 227 -0.65 34.05 12.49
N GLN A 228 -1.10 35.23 12.07
CA GLN A 228 -1.05 36.46 12.87
C GLN A 228 -2.04 36.46 14.05
N GLY A 229 -2.90 35.44 14.13
CA GLY A 229 -4.06 35.39 15.01
C GLY A 229 -5.33 35.87 14.31
N GLY A 230 -6.48 35.47 14.86
CA GLY A 230 -7.79 35.79 14.31
C GLY A 230 -8.34 34.73 13.35
N THR A 231 -9.64 34.85 13.08
CA THR A 231 -10.41 33.93 12.24
C THR A 231 -11.06 34.69 11.11
N HIS A 232 -10.99 34.14 9.91
CA HIS A 232 -11.65 34.66 8.73
C HIS A 232 -12.79 33.72 8.31
N ARG A 233 -13.93 34.31 7.95
CA ARG A 233 -15.02 33.59 7.30
C ARG A 233 -15.08 34.03 5.85
N LEU A 234 -14.67 33.15 4.95
CA LEU A 234 -14.51 33.42 3.53
C LEU A 234 -15.72 32.89 2.77
N GLY A 235 -16.16 33.63 1.77
CA GLY A 235 -17.25 33.29 0.88
C GLY A 235 -17.29 34.25 -0.30
N GLN A 236 -18.45 34.34 -0.96
CA GLN A 236 -18.66 35.35 -1.99
C GLN A 236 -18.71 36.77 -1.38
N GLY A 237 -18.02 37.71 -2.01
CA GLY A 237 -17.86 39.10 -1.56
C GLY A 237 -16.53 39.37 -0.85
N TRP A 238 -16.43 40.56 -0.23
CA TRP A 238 -15.24 41.01 0.51
C TRP A 238 -15.32 40.78 2.03
N GLU A 239 -16.45 40.28 2.53
CA GLU A 239 -16.62 40.01 3.95
C GLU A 239 -15.61 38.94 4.41
N GLY A 240 -14.92 39.20 5.52
CA GLY A 240 -13.88 38.31 6.03
C GLY A 240 -12.51 38.42 5.36
N ALA A 241 -12.35 39.23 4.30
CA ALA A 241 -11.05 39.48 3.69
C ALA A 241 -10.05 40.09 4.68
N PRO A 242 -8.76 39.68 4.66
CA PRO A 242 -7.73 40.36 5.43
C PRO A 242 -7.55 41.81 4.95
N PRO A 243 -7.17 42.74 5.86
CA PRO A 243 -6.90 44.14 5.50
C PRO A 243 -5.86 44.25 4.38
N GLY A 244 -6.08 45.16 3.42
CA GLY A 244 -5.17 45.39 2.30
C GLY A 244 -5.42 44.52 1.07
N LEU A 245 -6.18 43.42 1.19
CA LEU A 245 -6.41 42.51 0.06
C LEU A 245 -7.22 43.18 -1.06
N ARG A 246 -8.25 43.94 -0.69
CA ARG A 246 -9.11 44.62 -1.66
C ARG A 246 -8.34 45.69 -2.42
N GLU A 247 -7.49 46.43 -1.74
CA GLU A 247 -6.61 47.44 -2.31
C GLU A 247 -5.61 46.79 -3.28
N LEU A 248 -4.97 45.68 -2.87
CA LEU A 248 -4.04 44.92 -3.71
C LEU A 248 -4.70 44.43 -5.00
N VAL A 249 -5.89 43.85 -4.93
CA VAL A 249 -6.62 43.39 -6.11
C VAL A 249 -7.04 44.57 -6.99
N GLY A 250 -7.54 45.65 -6.38
CA GLY A 250 -7.96 46.87 -7.06
C GLY A 250 -6.84 47.52 -7.88
N SER A 251 -5.60 47.49 -7.40
CA SER A 251 -4.44 48.04 -8.11
C SER A 251 -3.92 47.15 -9.24
N HIS A 252 -4.34 45.88 -9.33
CA HIS A 252 -3.84 44.90 -10.30
C HIS A 252 -4.92 44.32 -11.23
N LEU A 253 -6.11 44.93 -11.33
CA LEU A 253 -7.21 44.41 -12.14
C LEU A 253 -6.85 44.17 -13.62
N ALA A 254 -6.01 45.02 -14.21
CA ALA A 254 -5.57 44.84 -15.60
C ALA A 254 -4.74 43.56 -15.76
N LEU A 255 -3.73 43.37 -14.89
CA LEU A 255 -2.88 42.20 -14.88
C LEU A 255 -3.69 40.92 -14.62
N LEU A 256 -4.63 40.94 -13.67
CA LEU A 256 -5.48 39.79 -13.37
C LEU A 256 -6.39 39.39 -14.54
N ARG A 257 -6.84 40.34 -15.37
CA ARG A 257 -7.67 40.04 -16.55
C ARG A 257 -6.88 39.45 -17.72
N THR A 258 -5.59 39.75 -17.83
CA THR A 258 -4.78 39.39 -19.00
C THR A 258 -3.66 38.40 -18.71
N GLY A 259 -3.30 38.21 -17.43
CA GLY A 259 -2.14 37.42 -17.02
C GLY A 259 -2.42 35.93 -16.84
N TYR A 260 -3.69 35.52 -16.67
CA TYR A 260 -4.06 34.11 -16.59
C TYR A 260 -4.41 33.52 -17.96
N PRO A 261 -4.03 32.26 -18.25
CA PRO A 261 -4.41 31.60 -19.49
C PRO A 261 -5.92 31.34 -19.53
N ALA A 262 -6.53 31.65 -20.67
CA ALA A 262 -7.96 31.47 -20.89
C ALA A 262 -8.29 30.07 -21.44
N GLY A 263 -9.50 29.58 -21.16
CA GLY A 263 -10.04 28.37 -21.78
C GLY A 263 -9.53 27.04 -21.21
N LEU A 264 -8.93 27.06 -20.01
CA LEU A 264 -8.53 25.85 -19.30
C LEU A 264 -9.62 25.41 -18.32
N PRO A 265 -10.20 24.20 -18.46
CA PRO A 265 -11.17 23.68 -17.50
C PRO A 265 -10.53 23.41 -16.14
N ARG A 266 -9.26 23.00 -16.13
CA ARG A 266 -8.45 22.74 -14.93
C ARG A 266 -7.20 23.61 -14.92
N ARG A 267 -7.17 24.62 -14.04
CA ARG A 267 -6.00 25.48 -13.80
C ARG A 267 -5.76 25.59 -12.30
N ILE A 268 -4.85 24.75 -11.80
CA ILE A 268 -4.52 24.67 -10.36
C ILE A 268 -3.15 25.29 -10.06
N SER A 269 -2.40 25.72 -11.08
CA SER A 269 -1.14 26.42 -10.88
C SER A 269 -1.32 27.86 -10.36
N GLY A 270 -0.57 28.24 -9.34
CA GLY A 270 -0.59 29.56 -8.71
C GLY A 270 -1.85 29.83 -7.89
N TYR A 271 -1.92 31.00 -7.25
CA TYR A 271 -3.15 31.43 -6.57
C TYR A 271 -4.24 31.83 -7.57
N ALA A 272 -5.50 31.48 -7.27
CA ALA A 272 -6.67 31.85 -8.06
C ALA A 272 -7.16 33.29 -7.74
N ILE A 273 -6.26 34.29 -7.83
CA ILE A 273 -6.57 35.70 -7.51
C ILE A 273 -7.59 36.29 -8.48
N ASP A 274 -7.66 35.77 -9.71
CA ASP A 274 -8.69 36.09 -10.70
C ASP A 274 -10.11 35.78 -10.23
N ALA A 275 -10.32 34.87 -9.26
CA ALA A 275 -11.62 34.67 -8.63
C ALA A 275 -12.13 35.92 -7.88
N LEU A 276 -11.24 36.87 -7.56
CA LEU A 276 -11.59 38.12 -6.88
C LEU A 276 -12.01 39.24 -7.84
N LEU A 277 -11.92 39.02 -9.16
CA LEU A 277 -12.36 40.00 -10.16
C LEU A 277 -13.87 40.30 -9.99
N PRO A 278 -14.29 41.57 -10.15
CA PRO A 278 -15.70 41.95 -10.04
C PRO A 278 -16.63 41.19 -11.00
N GLU A 279 -16.19 40.96 -12.23
CA GLU A 279 -16.92 40.18 -13.24
C GLU A 279 -17.09 38.69 -12.88
N ASN A 280 -16.25 38.17 -11.98
CA ASN A 280 -16.35 36.81 -11.43
C ASN A 280 -17.16 36.77 -10.13
N GLY A 281 -17.74 37.90 -9.71
CA GLY A 281 -18.57 38.02 -8.51
C GLY A 281 -17.80 38.17 -7.20
N THR A 282 -16.47 38.30 -7.25
CA THR A 282 -15.52 38.30 -6.12
C THR A 282 -15.75 37.15 -5.14
N ASP A 283 -14.90 36.13 -5.16
CA ASP A 283 -15.05 34.95 -4.30
C ASP A 283 -13.78 34.63 -3.51
N LEU A 284 -13.80 34.94 -2.21
CA LEU A 284 -12.69 34.70 -1.29
C LEU A 284 -12.50 33.21 -1.00
N ALA A 285 -13.59 32.42 -0.96
CA ALA A 285 -13.49 30.99 -0.70
C ALA A 285 -12.82 30.28 -1.88
N ARG A 286 -13.22 30.63 -3.11
CA ARG A 286 -12.59 30.14 -4.33
C ARG A 286 -11.13 30.57 -4.46
N ALA A 287 -10.81 31.82 -4.14
CA ALA A 287 -9.42 32.33 -4.18
C ALA A 287 -8.51 31.66 -3.13
N PHE A 288 -9.07 31.18 -2.02
CA PHE A 288 -8.34 30.45 -0.98
C PHE A 288 -8.13 28.96 -1.35
N CYS A 289 -9.02 28.36 -2.15
CA CYS A 289 -8.81 26.99 -2.62
C CYS A 289 -7.55 26.90 -3.50
N GLY A 290 -6.75 25.86 -3.32
CA GLY A 290 -5.45 25.74 -3.99
C GLY A 290 -4.33 26.52 -3.30
N SER A 291 -4.55 27.07 -2.09
CA SER A 291 -3.50 27.80 -1.36
C SER A 291 -2.43 26.89 -0.75
N GLU A 292 -2.58 25.56 -0.78
CA GLU A 292 -1.60 24.60 -0.28
C GLU A 292 -1.15 24.84 1.18
N GLY A 293 -2.06 25.31 2.02
CA GLY A 293 -1.78 25.64 3.43
C GLY A 293 -0.87 26.86 3.64
N THR A 294 -0.57 27.64 2.60
CA THR A 294 0.20 28.90 2.73
C THR A 294 -0.70 30.06 3.19
N LEU A 295 -2.01 30.00 2.93
CA LEU A 295 -3.02 31.01 3.30
C LEU A 295 -3.18 31.23 4.82
N GLY A 296 -3.24 30.10 5.52
CA GLY A 296 -3.82 29.96 6.85
C GLY A 296 -4.30 28.53 7.05
N VAL A 297 -4.91 28.27 8.20
CA VAL A 297 -5.37 26.93 8.59
C VAL A 297 -6.88 26.83 8.42
N LEU A 298 -7.37 25.91 7.60
CA LEU A 298 -8.80 25.60 7.50
C LEU A 298 -9.28 24.91 8.77
N THR A 299 -10.37 25.40 9.39
CA THR A 299 -11.01 24.76 10.54
C THR A 299 -12.39 24.19 10.21
N GLU A 300 -13.13 24.81 9.28
CA GLU A 300 -14.43 24.31 8.79
C GLU A 300 -14.66 24.74 7.33
N ALA A 301 -15.40 23.94 6.57
CA ALA A 301 -15.83 24.27 5.21
C ALA A 301 -17.31 23.96 5.02
N THR A 302 -18.03 24.86 4.34
CA THR A 302 -19.38 24.59 3.82
C THR A 302 -19.27 24.18 2.36
N VAL A 303 -19.70 22.97 2.04
CA VAL A 303 -19.60 22.37 0.71
C VAL A 303 -20.98 22.10 0.11
N ARG A 304 -21.07 22.18 -1.21
CA ARG A 304 -22.25 21.83 -2.01
C ARG A 304 -22.23 20.34 -2.35
N LEU A 305 -23.40 19.73 -2.34
CA LEU A 305 -23.66 18.36 -2.75
C LEU A 305 -24.41 18.34 -4.09
N VAL A 306 -24.21 17.29 -4.88
CA VAL A 306 -24.83 17.07 -6.19
C VAL A 306 -25.66 15.80 -6.21
N ASP A 307 -26.62 15.72 -7.12
CA ASP A 307 -27.39 14.50 -7.33
C ASP A 307 -26.50 13.38 -7.89
N ALA A 308 -26.54 12.21 -7.24
CA ALA A 308 -25.88 11.03 -7.76
C ALA A 308 -26.74 10.40 -8.88
N PRO A 309 -26.17 9.99 -10.03
CA PRO A 309 -26.91 9.26 -11.05
C PRO A 309 -27.47 7.97 -10.47
N ARG A 310 -28.75 7.66 -10.72
CA ARG A 310 -29.40 6.44 -10.24
C ARG A 310 -28.87 5.17 -10.93
N ALA A 311 -28.44 5.32 -12.17
CA ALA A 311 -27.77 4.27 -12.93
C ALA A 311 -26.63 4.87 -13.75
N ARG A 312 -25.62 4.04 -14.03
CA ARG A 312 -24.43 4.38 -14.80
C ARG A 312 -24.18 3.32 -15.88
N ALA A 313 -23.67 3.75 -17.02
CA ALA A 313 -23.16 2.88 -18.08
C ALA A 313 -21.79 3.38 -18.54
N LEU A 314 -20.88 2.45 -18.79
CA LEU A 314 -19.51 2.71 -19.21
C LEU A 314 -19.35 2.30 -20.68
N ALA A 315 -18.94 3.23 -21.53
CA ALA A 315 -18.45 2.95 -22.88
C ALA A 315 -16.92 2.97 -22.88
N ILE A 316 -16.30 1.86 -23.30
CA ILE A 316 -14.87 1.75 -23.53
C ILE A 316 -14.64 1.82 -25.04
N LEU A 317 -13.78 2.75 -25.46
CA LEU A 317 -13.51 3.07 -26.86
C LEU A 317 -12.03 2.78 -27.15
N GLY A 318 -11.74 1.86 -28.08
CA GLY A 318 -10.38 1.47 -28.45
C GLY A 318 -9.81 2.31 -29.59
N TYR A 319 -8.57 2.76 -29.44
CA TYR A 319 -7.81 3.56 -30.41
C TYR A 319 -6.45 2.93 -30.69
N ALA A 320 -5.81 3.28 -31.81
CA ALA A 320 -4.46 2.77 -32.12
C ALA A 320 -3.41 3.35 -31.17
N HIS A 321 -3.48 4.66 -30.93
CA HIS A 321 -2.52 5.42 -30.13
C HIS A 321 -3.24 6.37 -29.16
N GLU A 322 -2.56 6.72 -28.07
CA GLU A 322 -3.07 7.64 -27.05
C GLU A 322 -3.30 9.06 -27.57
N GLY A 323 -2.52 9.49 -28.58
CA GLY A 323 -2.74 10.78 -29.25
C GLY A 323 -4.08 10.83 -29.98
N ASP A 324 -4.48 9.73 -30.63
CA ASP A 324 -5.76 9.61 -31.33
C ASP A 324 -6.93 9.58 -30.35
N ALA A 325 -6.76 8.85 -29.24
CA ALA A 325 -7.73 8.84 -28.15
C ALA A 325 -7.90 10.24 -27.55
N ALA A 326 -6.81 10.99 -27.35
CA ALA A 326 -6.84 12.37 -26.86
C ALA A 326 -7.53 13.34 -27.84
N ASP A 327 -7.26 13.23 -29.14
CA ASP A 327 -7.93 14.04 -30.16
C ASP A 327 -9.45 13.76 -30.17
N ALA A 328 -9.85 12.50 -29.96
CA ALA A 328 -11.26 12.11 -29.89
C ALA A 328 -11.98 12.62 -28.62
N ALA A 329 -11.29 12.68 -27.47
CA ALA A 329 -11.90 12.99 -26.17
C ALA A 329 -12.65 14.34 -26.16
N ALA A 330 -12.07 15.38 -26.77
CA ALA A 330 -12.70 16.70 -26.87
C ALA A 330 -14.04 16.66 -27.63
N GLY A 331 -14.14 15.81 -28.66
CA GLY A 331 -15.35 15.62 -29.46
C GLY A 331 -16.48 14.91 -28.71
N LEU A 332 -16.19 14.25 -27.58
CA LEU A 332 -17.18 13.52 -26.78
C LEU A 332 -17.88 14.41 -25.73
N LEU A 333 -17.26 15.53 -25.34
CA LEU A 333 -17.80 16.44 -24.32
C LEU A 333 -19.20 17.01 -24.64
N PRO A 334 -19.56 17.33 -25.90
CA PRO A 334 -20.92 17.77 -26.25
C PRO A 334 -22.02 16.73 -25.96
N HIS A 335 -21.66 15.47 -25.70
CA HIS A 335 -22.61 14.43 -25.28
C HIS A 335 -22.87 14.39 -23.77
N HIS A 336 -22.29 15.32 -23.00
CA HIS A 336 -22.42 15.44 -21.55
C HIS A 336 -22.09 14.13 -20.79
N PRO A 337 -20.92 13.52 -21.04
CA PRO A 337 -20.47 12.38 -20.24
C PRO A 337 -20.24 12.80 -18.79
N LEU A 338 -20.30 11.83 -17.87
CA LEU A 338 -19.90 12.04 -16.48
C LEU A 338 -18.38 12.14 -16.34
N THR A 339 -17.64 11.41 -17.18
CA THR A 339 -16.17 11.38 -17.22
C THR A 339 -15.68 10.88 -18.59
N VAL A 340 -14.46 11.26 -18.96
CA VAL A 340 -13.73 10.77 -20.14
C VAL A 340 -12.27 10.55 -19.73
N GLU A 341 -11.94 9.32 -19.36
CA GLU A 341 -10.59 8.94 -18.91
C GLU A 341 -9.82 8.26 -20.04
N GLY A 342 -8.54 8.63 -20.23
CA GLY A 342 -7.65 7.99 -21.19
C GLY A 342 -6.60 7.11 -20.52
N MET A 343 -6.30 5.97 -21.14
CA MET A 343 -5.22 5.07 -20.75
C MET A 343 -4.50 4.48 -21.96
N ALA A 344 -3.18 4.50 -21.94
CA ALA A 344 -2.34 3.82 -22.93
C ALA A 344 -2.12 2.34 -22.58
N ALA A 345 -1.85 1.49 -23.58
CA ALA A 345 -1.74 0.04 -23.42
C ALA A 345 -0.60 -0.43 -22.51
N ASP A 346 0.48 0.33 -22.43
CA ASP A 346 1.63 0.07 -21.54
C ASP A 346 1.27 0.15 -20.05
N LEU A 347 0.12 0.73 -19.69
CA LEU A 347 -0.40 0.75 -18.32
C LEU A 347 -1.20 -0.52 -17.96
N VAL A 348 -1.71 -1.23 -18.97
CA VAL A 348 -2.63 -2.36 -18.78
C VAL A 348 -1.84 -3.66 -18.80
N ARG A 349 -1.68 -4.29 -17.62
CA ARG A 349 -0.94 -5.56 -17.49
C ARG A 349 -1.65 -6.73 -18.17
N GLU A 350 -2.99 -6.77 -18.09
CA GLU A 350 -3.83 -7.78 -18.73
C GLU A 350 -5.00 -7.09 -19.45
N PRO A 351 -5.02 -7.05 -20.80
CA PRO A 351 -6.09 -6.40 -21.55
C PRO A 351 -7.38 -7.25 -21.65
N ALA A 352 -7.51 -8.29 -20.83
CA ALA A 352 -8.65 -9.19 -20.85
C ALA A 352 -9.95 -8.41 -20.54
N GLY A 353 -10.89 -8.42 -21.49
CA GLY A 353 -12.16 -7.70 -21.37
C GLY A 353 -12.14 -6.26 -21.89
N LEU A 354 -11.04 -5.78 -22.48
CA LEU A 354 -11.00 -4.50 -23.22
C LEU A 354 -11.21 -4.73 -24.73
N PRO A 355 -11.84 -3.77 -25.43
CA PRO A 355 -11.95 -3.82 -26.89
C PRO A 355 -10.58 -3.65 -27.55
N ARG A 356 -10.47 -4.00 -28.83
CA ARG A 356 -9.21 -3.91 -29.59
C ARG A 356 -8.68 -2.46 -29.65
N GLY A 357 -7.45 -2.25 -29.19
CA GLY A 357 -6.76 -0.95 -29.24
C GLY A 357 -5.36 -0.99 -28.61
N GLY A 358 -4.56 0.04 -28.87
CA GLY A 358 -3.31 0.40 -28.17
C GLY A 358 -3.49 1.54 -27.17
N ALA A 359 -4.67 2.16 -27.11
CA ALA A 359 -5.12 3.07 -26.06
C ALA A 359 -6.65 2.99 -25.94
N TRP A 360 -7.19 3.40 -24.79
CA TRP A 360 -8.64 3.39 -24.55
C TRP A 360 -9.13 4.67 -23.91
N LEU A 361 -10.36 5.05 -24.26
CA LEU A 361 -11.16 6.00 -23.49
C LEU A 361 -12.24 5.26 -22.70
N PHE A 362 -12.34 5.56 -21.40
CA PHE A 362 -13.37 5.10 -20.49
C PHE A 362 -14.35 6.26 -20.29
N VAL A 363 -15.57 6.11 -20.83
CA VAL A 363 -16.57 7.17 -20.87
C VAL A 363 -17.81 6.73 -20.09
N GLU A 364 -18.00 7.30 -18.91
CA GLU A 364 -19.19 6.99 -18.09
C GLU A 364 -20.33 7.94 -18.42
N THR A 365 -21.55 7.41 -18.41
CA THR A 365 -22.79 8.16 -18.60
C THR A 365 -23.77 7.82 -17.49
N GLY A 366 -24.52 8.83 -17.02
CA GLY A 366 -25.56 8.67 -16.00
C GLY A 366 -26.96 8.65 -16.61
N GLY A 367 -27.91 8.03 -15.91
CA GLY A 367 -29.34 8.03 -16.26
C GLY A 367 -30.22 7.89 -15.02
N THR A 368 -31.52 8.14 -15.20
CA THR A 368 -32.55 7.89 -14.18
C THR A 368 -32.81 6.41 -13.97
N ASP A 369 -32.54 5.59 -14.99
CA ASP A 369 -32.53 4.14 -14.97
C ASP A 369 -31.40 3.56 -15.87
N ARG A 370 -31.24 2.24 -15.80
CA ARG A 370 -30.19 1.50 -16.53
C ARG A 370 -30.34 1.62 -18.05
N ALA A 371 -31.56 1.64 -18.58
CA ALA A 371 -31.81 1.71 -20.01
C ALA A 371 -31.43 3.08 -20.57
N GLU A 372 -31.74 4.16 -19.83
CA GLU A 372 -31.35 5.51 -20.20
C GLU A 372 -29.83 5.70 -20.17
N ALA A 373 -29.17 5.24 -19.10
CA ALA A 373 -27.71 5.29 -19.00
C ALA A 373 -27.07 4.52 -20.16
N ARG A 374 -27.52 3.28 -20.43
CA ARG A 374 -27.04 2.47 -21.54
C ARG A 374 -27.24 3.16 -22.90
N ALA A 375 -28.42 3.73 -23.14
CA ALA A 375 -28.71 4.43 -24.39
C ALA A 375 -27.83 5.68 -24.61
N ARG A 376 -27.40 6.35 -23.53
CA ARG A 376 -26.44 7.46 -23.58
C ARG A 376 -25.04 6.95 -23.94
N ALA A 377 -24.57 5.90 -23.29
CA ALA A 377 -23.29 5.25 -23.61
C ALA A 377 -23.26 4.74 -25.06
N ASP A 378 -24.33 4.12 -25.56
CA ASP A 378 -24.41 3.66 -26.95
C ASP A 378 -24.39 4.84 -27.95
N ARG A 379 -24.90 6.02 -27.59
CA ARG A 379 -24.78 7.22 -28.43
C ARG A 379 -23.34 7.70 -28.53
N ILE A 380 -22.61 7.68 -27.42
CA ILE A 380 -21.18 8.01 -27.39
C ILE A 380 -20.40 7.01 -28.25
N ALA A 381 -20.64 5.71 -28.09
CA ALA A 381 -19.98 4.68 -28.88
C ALA A 381 -20.21 4.84 -30.39
N ARG A 382 -21.40 5.30 -30.82
CA ARG A 382 -21.69 5.62 -32.23
C ARG A 382 -21.05 6.91 -32.73
N ALA A 383 -20.84 7.89 -31.85
CA ALA A 383 -20.21 9.17 -32.19
C ALA A 383 -18.68 9.07 -32.19
N ALA A 384 -18.12 8.08 -31.50
CA ALA A 384 -16.69 7.84 -31.41
C ALA A 384 -16.16 7.21 -32.70
N ASP A 385 -15.10 7.79 -33.26
CA ASP A 385 -14.30 7.18 -34.32
C ASP A 385 -13.31 6.17 -33.73
N ALA A 386 -13.83 5.08 -33.14
CA ALA A 386 -13.07 4.06 -32.43
C ALA A 386 -12.86 2.80 -33.29
N LEU A 387 -11.73 2.10 -33.08
CA LEU A 387 -11.39 0.84 -33.75
C LEU A 387 -12.30 -0.32 -33.33
N ASP A 388 -12.76 -0.26 -32.08
CA ASP A 388 -13.62 -1.23 -31.42
C ASP A 388 -14.23 -0.59 -30.17
N THR A 389 -15.40 -1.06 -29.74
CA THR A 389 -16.13 -0.48 -28.61
C THR A 389 -16.76 -1.55 -27.74
N LEU A 390 -16.84 -1.27 -26.43
CA LEU A 390 -17.50 -2.13 -25.46
C LEU A 390 -18.38 -1.27 -24.54
N VAL A 391 -19.66 -1.60 -24.42
CA VAL A 391 -20.59 -0.90 -23.53
C VAL A 391 -21.09 -1.83 -22.43
N ILE A 392 -20.92 -1.39 -21.18
CA ILE A 392 -21.20 -2.16 -19.97
C ILE A 392 -22.10 -1.36 -19.03
N ASP A 393 -23.19 -1.95 -18.60
CA ASP A 393 -24.15 -1.39 -17.66
C ASP A 393 -24.35 -2.28 -16.41
N ASP A 394 -23.56 -3.35 -16.28
CA ASP A 394 -23.46 -4.15 -15.06
C ASP A 394 -22.50 -3.48 -14.05
N PRO A 395 -22.96 -3.15 -12.82
CA PRO A 395 -22.14 -2.46 -11.84
C PRO A 395 -20.89 -3.24 -11.39
N ALA A 396 -20.93 -4.58 -11.35
CA ALA A 396 -19.78 -5.36 -10.93
C ALA A 396 -18.67 -5.36 -11.98
N ALA A 397 -19.04 -5.53 -13.26
CA ALA A 397 -18.12 -5.41 -14.39
C ALA A 397 -17.53 -3.99 -14.50
N GLN A 398 -18.33 -2.94 -14.31
CA GLN A 398 -17.83 -1.56 -14.28
C GLN A 398 -16.79 -1.35 -13.18
N ARG A 399 -17.06 -1.81 -11.95
CA ARG A 399 -16.11 -1.71 -10.83
C ARG A 399 -14.81 -2.44 -11.13
N ALA A 400 -14.86 -3.63 -11.73
CA ALA A 400 -13.66 -4.39 -12.08
C ALA A 400 -12.77 -3.61 -13.06
N LEU A 401 -13.38 -2.94 -14.04
CA LEU A 401 -12.67 -2.12 -15.04
C LEU A 401 -12.16 -0.79 -14.46
N TRP A 402 -12.95 -0.11 -13.63
CA TRP A 402 -12.53 1.11 -12.94
C TRP A 402 -11.34 0.88 -12.01
N ARG A 403 -11.24 -0.29 -11.36
CA ARG A 403 -10.07 -0.65 -10.55
C ARG A 403 -8.76 -0.58 -11.35
N ILE A 404 -8.77 -0.93 -12.64
CA ILE A 404 -7.58 -0.82 -13.50
C ILE A 404 -7.11 0.65 -13.57
N ARG A 405 -8.05 1.59 -13.73
CA ARG A 405 -7.77 3.04 -13.81
C ARG A 405 -7.41 3.65 -12.45
N GLU A 406 -8.06 3.22 -11.36
CA GLU A 406 -7.82 3.73 -10.01
C GLU A 406 -6.45 3.29 -9.47
N ASP A 407 -6.07 2.03 -9.69
CA ASP A 407 -4.79 1.47 -9.24
C ASP A 407 -3.60 1.91 -10.11
N ALA A 408 -3.85 2.53 -11.28
CA ALA A 408 -2.82 3.02 -12.19
C ALA A 408 -1.79 3.94 -11.51
N SER A 409 -2.24 4.81 -10.58
CA SER A 409 -1.36 5.79 -9.91
C SER A 409 -0.22 5.14 -9.12
N GLY A 410 -0.46 3.97 -8.54
CA GLY A 410 0.55 3.17 -7.86
C GLY A 410 1.20 2.14 -8.78
N THR A 411 0.44 1.52 -9.68
CA THR A 411 0.94 0.47 -10.58
C THR A 411 1.98 1.03 -11.56
N ALA A 412 1.77 2.25 -12.04
CA ALA A 412 2.69 2.95 -12.94
C ALA A 412 4.05 3.28 -12.30
N THR A 413 4.19 3.18 -10.97
CA THR A 413 5.46 3.44 -10.26
C THR A 413 6.48 2.31 -10.48
N ARG A 414 6.02 1.14 -10.90
CA ARG A 414 6.86 -0.02 -11.21
C ARG A 414 6.47 -0.55 -12.58
N THR A 415 7.35 -0.32 -13.56
CA THR A 415 7.18 -0.83 -14.92
C THR A 415 7.28 -2.36 -14.96
N MET A 416 6.86 -2.97 -16.07
CA MET A 416 6.85 -4.43 -16.23
C MET A 416 8.24 -5.09 -16.11
N ASP A 417 9.29 -4.36 -16.45
CA ASP A 417 10.70 -4.79 -16.30
C ASP A 417 11.26 -4.54 -14.89
N GLY A 418 10.45 -4.03 -13.95
CA GLY A 418 10.83 -3.73 -12.57
C GLY A 418 11.52 -2.39 -12.35
N SER A 419 11.74 -1.58 -13.40
CA SER A 419 12.31 -0.24 -13.24
C SER A 419 11.40 0.68 -12.43
N GLU A 420 12.00 1.62 -11.71
CA GLU A 420 11.28 2.57 -10.85
C GLU A 420 10.88 3.78 -11.68
N ALA A 421 9.62 4.18 -11.56
CA ALA A 421 9.09 5.39 -12.17
C ALA A 421 8.47 6.25 -11.06
N TRP A 422 8.77 7.54 -11.07
CA TRP A 422 8.51 8.42 -9.96
C TRP A 422 7.42 9.44 -10.27
N PRO A 423 6.80 10.01 -9.22
CA PRO A 423 6.17 11.31 -9.33
C PRO A 423 7.18 12.41 -9.69
N GLY A 424 6.76 13.66 -9.75
CA GLY A 424 7.59 14.78 -10.22
C GLY A 424 6.76 15.82 -10.92
N TRP A 425 6.53 15.68 -12.22
CA TRP A 425 5.87 16.67 -13.07
C TRP A 425 4.37 16.39 -13.33
N GLU A 426 3.95 15.14 -13.20
CA GLU A 426 2.74 14.52 -13.72
C GLU A 426 1.39 15.10 -13.31
N ASP A 427 1.04 16.23 -13.88
CA ASP A 427 -0.27 16.83 -13.64
C ASP A 427 -0.59 17.98 -14.60
N CYS A 428 0.00 18.03 -15.78
CA CYS A 428 -0.26 19.15 -16.66
C CYS A 428 -1.67 19.06 -17.26
N ALA A 429 -2.27 20.22 -17.48
CA ALA A 429 -3.54 20.34 -18.17
C ALA A 429 -3.37 21.27 -19.37
N VAL A 430 -3.81 20.85 -20.55
CA VAL A 430 -3.91 21.67 -21.77
C VAL A 430 -5.37 21.78 -22.16
N PRO A 431 -5.80 22.72 -23.02
CA PRO A 431 -7.15 22.70 -23.54
C PRO A 431 -7.44 21.33 -24.18
N PRO A 432 -8.60 20.67 -23.91
CA PRO A 432 -8.86 19.31 -24.41
C PRO A 432 -8.63 19.13 -25.91
N ALA A 433 -8.99 20.13 -26.73
CA ALA A 433 -8.77 20.13 -28.17
C ALA A 433 -7.30 20.15 -28.62
N ARG A 434 -6.36 20.43 -27.72
CA ARG A 434 -4.90 20.44 -27.97
C ARG A 434 -4.19 19.21 -27.38
N LEU A 435 -4.90 18.35 -26.67
CA LEU A 435 -4.31 17.26 -25.91
C LEU A 435 -3.54 16.26 -26.78
N GLY A 436 -4.10 15.83 -27.92
CA GLY A 436 -3.41 14.87 -28.79
C GLY A 436 -2.13 15.44 -29.40
N GLY A 437 -2.13 16.73 -29.77
CA GLY A 437 -0.92 17.45 -30.21
C GLY A 437 0.16 17.46 -29.14
N TYR A 438 -0.23 17.83 -27.92
CA TYR A 438 0.65 17.83 -26.76
C TYR A 438 1.24 16.44 -26.47
N LEU A 439 0.43 15.37 -26.48
CA LEU A 439 0.91 14.00 -26.20
C LEU A 439 1.96 13.52 -27.22
N ARG A 440 1.79 13.86 -28.50
CA ARG A 440 2.76 13.52 -29.56
C ARG A 440 4.12 14.19 -29.30
N GLU A 441 4.12 15.48 -29.02
CA GLU A 441 5.36 16.23 -28.71
C GLU A 441 5.97 15.80 -27.36
N PHE A 442 5.14 15.49 -26.36
CA PHE A 442 5.59 14.96 -25.07
C PHE A 442 6.34 13.63 -25.22
N ARG A 443 5.86 12.72 -26.09
CA ARG A 443 6.56 11.46 -26.40
C ARG A 443 7.92 11.69 -27.05
N VAL A 444 8.04 12.70 -27.92
CA VAL A 444 9.32 13.09 -28.53
C VAL A 444 10.28 13.58 -27.43
N LEU A 445 9.82 14.47 -26.55
CA LEU A 445 10.65 14.99 -25.45
C LEU A 445 11.15 13.89 -24.52
N LEU A 446 10.30 12.91 -24.16
CA LEU A 446 10.72 11.74 -23.39
C LEU A 446 11.84 10.97 -24.10
N ALA A 447 11.69 10.72 -25.40
CA ALA A 447 12.69 10.00 -26.19
C ALA A 447 14.03 10.75 -26.29
N GLU A 448 14.01 12.07 -26.45
CA GLU A 448 15.21 12.92 -26.50
C GLU A 448 16.03 12.85 -25.21
N HIS A 449 15.38 12.68 -24.06
CA HIS A 449 16.05 12.51 -22.76
C HIS A 449 16.35 11.05 -22.39
N GLY A 450 15.93 10.10 -23.24
CA GLY A 450 16.03 8.67 -22.99
C GLY A 450 15.17 8.20 -21.80
N LEU A 451 14.05 8.86 -21.57
CA LEU A 451 13.09 8.58 -20.50
C LEU A 451 11.88 7.82 -21.04
N ARG A 452 11.24 7.05 -20.17
CA ARG A 452 9.99 6.34 -20.42
C ARG A 452 8.95 6.80 -19.42
N GLY A 453 7.72 6.97 -19.91
CA GLY A 453 6.58 7.22 -19.05
C GLY A 453 5.28 6.95 -19.79
N THR A 454 4.31 6.40 -19.08
CA THR A 454 3.02 6.02 -19.65
C THR A 454 1.97 7.05 -19.28
N PRO A 455 1.35 7.76 -20.26
CA PRO A 455 0.31 8.72 -19.99
C PRO A 455 -1.02 8.03 -19.66
N TYR A 456 -1.71 8.54 -18.66
CA TYR A 456 -3.08 8.20 -18.28
C TYR A 456 -3.72 9.41 -17.61
N GLY A 457 -5.03 9.56 -17.62
CA GLY A 457 -5.65 10.69 -16.92
C GLY A 457 -6.99 11.13 -17.48
N HIS A 458 -7.34 12.36 -17.15
CA HIS A 458 -8.61 13.00 -17.41
C HIS A 458 -8.62 13.66 -18.79
N PHE A 459 -8.70 12.85 -19.84
CA PHE A 459 -8.60 13.33 -21.22
C PHE A 459 -9.72 14.32 -21.57
N GLY A 460 -10.92 14.15 -21.00
CA GLY A 460 -12.03 15.10 -21.14
C GLY A 460 -11.73 16.49 -20.60
N ASP A 461 -10.87 16.58 -19.58
CA ASP A 461 -10.42 17.85 -19.00
C ASP A 461 -9.06 18.31 -19.54
N GLY A 462 -8.50 17.56 -20.50
CA GLY A 462 -7.18 17.85 -21.06
C GLY A 462 -6.03 17.67 -20.06
N CYS A 463 -6.25 16.92 -18.97
CA CYS A 463 -5.28 16.74 -17.89
C CYS A 463 -4.67 15.33 -17.92
N ILE A 464 -3.35 15.25 -17.82
CA ILE A 464 -2.62 13.97 -17.87
C ILE A 464 -1.76 13.74 -16.63
N HIS A 465 -1.61 12.46 -16.33
CA HIS A 465 -0.67 11.92 -15.38
C HIS A 465 0.28 10.95 -16.10
N VAL A 466 1.47 10.81 -15.57
CA VAL A 466 2.55 9.98 -16.10
C VAL A 466 3.44 9.60 -14.93
N ARG A 467 4.01 8.40 -14.92
CA ARG A 467 5.15 8.11 -14.02
C ARG A 467 6.37 7.96 -14.91
N ILE A 468 7.43 8.68 -14.59
CA ILE A 468 8.63 8.75 -15.44
C ILE A 468 9.79 8.09 -14.72
N ASP A 469 10.59 7.29 -15.43
CA ASP A 469 11.74 6.56 -14.90
C ASP A 469 12.98 7.43 -14.63
N PHE A 470 12.77 8.56 -13.96
CA PHE A 470 13.84 9.45 -13.52
C PHE A 470 14.85 8.73 -12.60
N ASP A 471 16.13 8.96 -12.85
CA ASP A 471 17.17 8.68 -11.87
C ASP A 471 17.25 9.84 -10.88
N LEU A 472 16.63 9.68 -9.71
CA LEU A 472 16.65 10.67 -8.63
C LEU A 472 17.69 10.34 -7.55
N LEU A 473 18.60 9.39 -7.83
CA LEU A 473 19.64 8.91 -6.90
C LEU A 473 21.00 9.51 -7.26
N THR A 474 21.29 9.70 -8.54
CA THR A 474 22.59 10.22 -8.99
C THR A 474 22.54 11.73 -9.29
N PRO A 475 23.65 12.46 -9.11
CA PRO A 475 23.71 13.88 -9.48
C PRO A 475 23.37 14.14 -10.97
N GLY A 476 23.82 13.27 -11.88
CA GLY A 476 23.54 13.39 -13.30
C GLY A 476 22.07 13.12 -13.65
N GLY A 477 21.44 12.18 -12.95
CA GLY A 477 20.01 11.91 -13.06
C GLY A 477 19.16 13.09 -12.57
N VAL A 478 19.50 13.67 -11.42
CA VAL A 478 18.82 14.85 -10.86
C VAL A 478 18.95 16.07 -11.78
N ALA A 479 20.14 16.30 -12.35
CA ALA A 479 20.33 17.37 -13.33
C ALA A 479 19.43 17.19 -14.57
N ARG A 480 19.31 15.95 -15.07
CA ARG A 480 18.41 15.63 -16.19
C ARG A 480 16.95 15.82 -15.84
N PHE A 481 16.52 15.38 -14.64
CA PHE A 481 15.18 15.63 -14.13
C PHE A 481 14.84 17.12 -14.14
N ARG A 482 15.79 17.98 -13.73
CA ARG A 482 15.63 19.43 -13.77
C ARG A 482 15.48 19.96 -15.20
N THR A 483 16.40 19.65 -16.10
CA THR A 483 16.34 20.10 -17.49
C THR A 483 15.05 19.65 -18.17
N PHE A 484 14.68 18.38 -18.02
CA PHE A 484 13.44 17.84 -18.56
C PHE A 484 12.21 18.59 -18.01
N SER A 485 12.15 18.87 -16.71
CA SER A 485 11.02 19.60 -16.11
C SER A 485 10.93 21.04 -16.63
N GLU A 486 12.06 21.71 -16.86
CA GLU A 486 12.10 23.07 -17.41
C GLU A 486 11.65 23.14 -18.88
N GLU A 487 12.00 22.14 -19.69
CA GLU A 487 11.59 22.01 -21.10
C GLU A 487 10.13 21.59 -21.22
N LEU A 488 9.69 20.66 -20.37
CA LEU A 488 8.31 20.22 -20.33
C LEU A 488 7.36 21.34 -19.89
N ALA A 489 7.78 22.20 -18.96
CA ALA A 489 7.06 23.43 -18.64
C ALA A 489 6.87 24.33 -19.87
N ALA A 490 7.91 24.49 -20.69
CA ALA A 490 7.82 25.27 -21.92
C ALA A 490 6.86 24.62 -22.93
N LEU A 491 6.90 23.29 -23.06
CA LEU A 491 5.99 22.54 -23.92
C LEU A 491 4.52 22.72 -23.49
N VAL A 492 4.21 22.58 -22.20
CA VAL A 492 2.85 22.78 -21.68
C VAL A 492 2.35 24.19 -21.98
N VAL A 493 3.19 25.22 -21.75
CA VAL A 493 2.84 26.62 -22.03
C VAL A 493 2.65 26.86 -23.54
N ALA A 494 3.46 26.24 -24.40
CA ALA A 494 3.28 26.31 -25.85
C ALA A 494 1.92 25.73 -26.31
N HIS A 495 1.42 24.74 -25.57
CA HIS A 495 0.08 24.18 -25.75
C HIS A 495 -1.04 24.97 -25.03
N GLY A 496 -0.72 26.13 -24.44
CA GLY A 496 -1.66 26.99 -23.73
C GLY A 496 -2.14 26.39 -22.40
N GLY A 497 -1.33 25.52 -21.80
CA GLY A 497 -1.67 24.73 -20.63
C GLY A 497 -1.29 25.34 -19.28
N SER A 498 -1.68 24.62 -18.23
CA SER A 498 -1.30 24.79 -16.83
C SER A 498 -0.32 23.71 -16.39
N LEU A 499 0.68 24.08 -15.60
CA LEU A 499 1.69 23.13 -15.10
C LEU A 499 1.09 22.11 -14.12
N SER A 500 0.01 22.48 -13.43
CA SER A 500 -0.82 21.63 -12.59
C SER A 500 -2.31 21.79 -12.92
N GLY A 501 -3.00 20.65 -13.04
CA GLY A 501 -4.43 20.50 -13.29
C GLY A 501 -5.22 19.92 -12.10
N GLU A 502 -4.56 19.33 -11.10
CA GLU A 502 -5.23 18.75 -9.91
C GLU A 502 -4.32 18.67 -8.65
N HIS A 503 -3.05 18.36 -8.80
CA HIS A 503 -2.12 18.01 -7.73
C HIS A 503 -1.53 19.20 -6.97
N GLY A 504 -1.73 20.44 -7.44
CA GLY A 504 -1.04 21.63 -6.96
C GLY A 504 0.40 21.73 -7.47
N ASP A 505 1.02 22.87 -7.21
CA ASP A 505 2.39 23.14 -7.62
C ASP A 505 3.42 22.66 -6.60
N GLY A 506 3.14 22.86 -5.30
CA GLY A 506 4.05 22.54 -4.20
C GLY A 506 5.47 23.02 -4.42
N GLN A 507 6.44 22.17 -4.09
CA GLN A 507 7.84 22.39 -4.46
C GLN A 507 8.13 21.91 -5.90
N ALA A 508 7.32 20.97 -6.41
CA ALA A 508 7.55 20.31 -7.68
C ALA A 508 7.51 21.25 -8.91
N ARG A 509 6.63 22.26 -8.88
CA ARG A 509 6.33 23.11 -10.04
C ARG A 509 6.41 24.60 -9.74
N ALA A 510 6.32 25.02 -8.48
CA ALA A 510 6.18 26.44 -8.16
C ALA A 510 7.36 27.29 -8.68
N GLU A 511 8.59 26.76 -8.69
CA GLU A 511 9.78 27.43 -9.26
C GLU A 511 9.58 27.78 -10.75
N LEU A 512 8.75 27.01 -11.46
CA LEU A 512 8.55 27.10 -12.91
C LEU A 512 7.35 27.99 -13.30
N LEU A 513 6.56 28.49 -12.33
CA LEU A 513 5.43 29.38 -12.58
C LEU A 513 5.76 30.63 -13.40
N PRO A 514 6.96 31.25 -13.31
CA PRO A 514 7.31 32.37 -14.17
C PRO A 514 7.28 32.04 -15.67
N LYS A 515 7.47 30.77 -16.07
CA LYS A 515 7.35 30.35 -17.47
C LYS A 515 5.89 30.42 -17.97
N MET A 516 4.93 30.23 -17.08
CA MET A 516 3.49 30.22 -17.40
C MET A 516 2.87 31.61 -17.27
N TYR A 517 3.18 32.31 -16.18
CA TYR A 517 2.50 33.56 -15.79
C TYR A 517 3.33 34.83 -16.00
N GLY A 518 4.64 34.69 -16.26
CA GLY A 518 5.58 35.80 -16.22
C GLY A 518 5.90 36.28 -14.81
N ASN A 519 6.96 37.07 -14.68
CA ASN A 519 7.48 37.51 -13.39
C ASN A 519 6.51 38.44 -12.63
N GLU A 520 5.73 39.24 -13.33
CA GLU A 520 4.83 40.23 -12.72
C GLU A 520 3.69 39.57 -11.94
N LEU A 521 2.99 38.61 -12.55
CA LEU A 521 1.91 37.89 -11.90
C LEU A 521 2.43 36.96 -10.79
N VAL A 522 3.60 36.34 -10.97
CA VAL A 522 4.24 35.56 -9.90
C VAL A 522 4.68 36.44 -8.73
N SER A 523 5.12 37.68 -8.99
CA SER A 523 5.37 38.65 -7.91
C SER A 523 4.11 38.99 -7.14
N LEU A 524 2.97 39.12 -7.83
CA LEU A 524 1.66 39.33 -7.20
C LEU A 524 1.26 38.14 -6.31
N PHE A 525 1.62 36.91 -6.64
CA PHE A 525 1.43 35.76 -5.73
C PHE A 525 2.18 35.94 -4.41
N GLY A 526 3.41 36.46 -4.47
CA GLY A 526 4.17 36.82 -3.27
C GLY A 526 3.47 37.89 -2.43
N GLN A 527 3.00 38.97 -3.07
CA GLN A 527 2.28 40.05 -2.39
C GLN A 527 0.94 39.58 -1.80
N PHE A 528 0.20 38.74 -2.52
CA PHE A 528 -1.03 38.13 -2.04
C PHE A 528 -0.76 37.32 -0.77
N LYS A 529 0.27 36.46 -0.79
CA LYS A 529 0.72 35.72 0.39
C LYS A 529 1.10 36.65 1.55
N ASP A 530 1.77 37.77 1.29
CA ASP A 530 2.19 38.72 2.33
C ASP A 530 1.02 39.43 3.02
N VAL A 531 -0.11 39.61 2.33
CA VAL A 531 -1.36 40.13 2.93
C VAL A 531 -1.97 39.14 3.93
N TRP A 532 -1.93 37.84 3.61
CA TRP A 532 -2.48 36.79 4.48
C TRP A 532 -1.54 36.39 5.62
N ASP A 533 -0.24 36.32 5.34
CA ASP A 533 0.78 35.84 6.27
C ASP A 533 2.07 36.67 6.16
N PRO A 534 2.06 37.90 6.70
CA PRO A 534 3.20 38.81 6.62
C PRO A 534 4.45 38.32 7.38
N ALA A 535 4.30 37.41 8.36
CA ALA A 535 5.45 36.81 9.06
C ALA A 535 6.04 35.59 8.32
N GLY A 536 5.38 35.10 7.27
CA GLY A 536 5.84 33.92 6.52
C GLY A 536 5.82 32.61 7.32
N GLY A 537 4.93 32.51 8.31
CA GLY A 537 4.82 31.34 9.18
C GLY A 537 4.05 30.16 8.59
N MET A 538 3.21 30.38 7.58
CA MET A 538 2.37 29.33 6.98
C MET A 538 3.05 28.68 5.79
N ASN A 539 3.35 27.38 5.93
CA ASN A 539 3.94 26.49 4.93
C ASN A 539 5.01 27.13 4.01
N PRO A 540 6.10 27.67 4.58
CA PRO A 540 7.10 28.41 3.82
C PRO A 540 7.86 27.53 2.83
N GLY A 541 8.21 28.13 1.68
CA GLY A 541 8.93 27.48 0.59
C GLY A 541 8.03 26.66 -0.34
N MET A 542 6.70 26.83 -0.24
CA MET A 542 5.69 26.22 -1.12
C MET A 542 4.91 27.32 -1.85
N LEU A 543 4.59 27.10 -3.13
CA LEU A 543 3.79 27.96 -4.01
C LEU A 543 4.31 29.40 -4.21
N ALA A 544 4.39 30.20 -3.14
CA ALA A 544 5.01 31.52 -3.13
C ALA A 544 6.43 31.46 -2.57
N ARG A 545 7.40 32.06 -3.29
CA ARG A 545 8.83 32.02 -2.96
C ARG A 545 9.31 30.58 -2.68
N PRO A 546 9.13 29.66 -3.64
CA PRO A 546 9.35 28.24 -3.42
C PRO A 546 10.84 27.88 -3.33
N HIS A 547 11.11 26.74 -2.69
CA HIS A 547 12.41 26.07 -2.84
C HIS A 547 12.61 25.59 -4.28
N ARG A 548 13.85 25.25 -4.65
CA ARG A 548 14.14 24.71 -5.98
C ARG A 548 13.53 23.31 -6.15
N LEU A 549 13.08 22.99 -7.35
CA LEU A 549 12.44 21.71 -7.66
C LEU A 549 13.37 20.50 -7.47
N ASP A 550 14.69 20.71 -7.53
CA ASP A 550 15.73 19.69 -7.38
C ASP A 550 16.36 19.64 -5.97
N GLU A 551 15.81 20.41 -5.01
CA GLU A 551 16.22 20.36 -3.60
C GLU A 551 15.30 19.45 -2.76
N ASN A 552 15.79 18.98 -1.61
CA ASN A 552 15.01 18.19 -0.64
C ASN A 552 14.43 16.88 -1.21
N LEU A 553 15.05 16.30 -2.25
CA LEU A 553 14.63 15.01 -2.78
C LEU A 553 14.86 13.90 -1.73
N ARG A 554 13.83 13.12 -1.44
CA ARG A 554 13.81 12.11 -0.38
C ARG A 554 14.83 10.99 -0.56
N PHE A 555 15.36 10.81 -1.77
CA PHE A 555 16.33 9.75 -2.07
C PHE A 555 17.77 10.17 -1.79
N ALA A 556 18.06 11.47 -1.73
CA ALA A 556 19.41 11.99 -1.57
C ALA A 556 20.08 11.59 -0.24
N VAL A 557 19.27 11.29 0.78
CA VAL A 557 19.73 10.88 2.12
C VAL A 557 19.91 9.37 2.27
N LEU A 558 19.46 8.58 1.28
CA LEU A 558 19.57 7.11 1.37
C LEU A 558 21.01 6.63 1.09
N PRO A 559 21.40 5.47 1.62
CA PRO A 559 22.70 4.87 1.33
C PRO A 559 22.92 4.70 -0.19
N SER A 560 24.08 5.12 -0.68
CA SER A 560 24.46 4.99 -2.10
C SER A 560 24.91 3.58 -2.50
N LYS A 561 25.11 2.70 -1.51
CA LYS A 561 25.45 1.29 -1.69
C LYS A 561 24.43 0.41 -0.98
N PRO A 562 24.16 -0.80 -1.48
CA PRO A 562 23.34 -1.77 -0.78
C PRO A 562 23.86 -2.01 0.64
N VAL A 563 22.93 -2.17 1.58
CA VAL A 563 23.23 -2.52 2.97
C VAL A 563 23.30 -4.04 3.13
N ASP A 564 24.06 -4.51 4.11
CA ASP A 564 24.18 -5.95 4.39
C ASP A 564 22.83 -6.54 4.80
N VAL A 565 22.39 -7.57 4.07
CA VAL A 565 21.11 -8.24 4.28
C VAL A 565 21.18 -9.74 4.02
N GLU A 566 20.23 -10.46 4.59
CA GLU A 566 20.10 -11.90 4.46
C GLU A 566 19.23 -12.31 3.26
N PHE A 567 18.09 -11.65 3.04
CA PHE A 567 17.28 -11.92 1.86
C PHE A 567 17.94 -11.40 0.58
N GLY A 568 17.69 -12.08 -0.54
CA GLY A 568 18.28 -11.74 -1.84
C GLY A 568 17.61 -10.58 -2.58
N TYR A 569 16.44 -10.10 -2.12
CA TYR A 569 15.66 -9.01 -2.75
C TYR A 569 15.67 -9.03 -4.29
N PRO A 570 15.27 -10.14 -4.94
CA PRO A 570 15.46 -10.33 -6.38
C PRO A 570 14.71 -9.30 -7.24
N HIS A 571 13.60 -8.75 -6.72
CA HIS A 571 12.81 -7.71 -7.39
C HIS A 571 13.36 -6.29 -7.21
N ASP A 572 14.42 -6.14 -6.41
CA ASP A 572 15.03 -4.86 -6.03
C ASP A 572 16.56 -4.91 -6.23
N LYS A 573 17.04 -5.81 -7.11
CA LYS A 573 18.46 -5.97 -7.46
C LYS A 573 19.37 -6.26 -6.25
N GLY A 574 18.85 -6.92 -5.22
CA GLY A 574 19.59 -7.22 -3.99
C GLY A 574 19.75 -6.03 -3.03
N ASP A 575 19.05 -4.92 -3.26
CA ASP A 575 19.14 -3.71 -2.43
C ASP A 575 17.91 -3.54 -1.53
N PHE A 576 18.12 -3.63 -0.21
CA PHE A 576 17.05 -3.36 0.76
C PHE A 576 16.59 -1.91 0.76
N SER A 577 17.48 -0.95 0.46
CA SER A 577 17.09 0.46 0.31
C SER A 577 16.15 0.64 -0.88
N ALA A 578 16.32 -0.16 -1.94
CA ALA A 578 15.43 -0.21 -3.09
C ALA A 578 14.05 -0.79 -2.73
N ALA A 579 14.06 -1.85 -1.93
CA ALA A 579 12.84 -2.45 -1.40
C ALA A 579 12.04 -1.47 -0.52
N VAL A 580 12.71 -0.76 0.41
CA VAL A 580 12.07 0.23 1.30
C VAL A 580 11.49 1.40 0.51
N ARG A 581 12.21 1.92 -0.50
CA ARG A 581 11.73 3.05 -1.32
C ARG A 581 10.63 2.68 -2.33
N ARG A 582 10.20 1.42 -2.41
CA ARG A 582 8.98 1.04 -3.17
C ARG A 582 7.75 1.82 -2.70
N CYS A 583 7.65 2.12 -1.40
CA CYS A 583 6.52 2.88 -0.88
C CYS A 583 6.58 4.35 -1.33
N VAL A 584 5.75 4.70 -2.32
CA VAL A 584 5.64 6.08 -2.81
C VAL A 584 4.74 7.00 -1.98
N GLY A 585 3.98 6.48 -1.02
CA GLY A 585 3.20 7.31 -0.08
C GLY A 585 1.70 7.48 -0.39
N VAL A 586 1.15 6.79 -1.39
CA VAL A 586 -0.28 6.84 -1.83
C VAL A 586 -1.33 6.47 -0.78
N ALA A 587 -0.88 5.92 0.36
CA ALA A 587 -1.70 5.68 1.55
C ALA A 587 -2.90 4.72 1.40
N LYS A 588 -2.91 3.82 0.40
CA LYS A 588 -3.94 2.75 0.29
C LYS A 588 -4.06 1.89 1.56
N CYS A 589 -2.95 1.76 2.31
CA CYS A 589 -2.89 1.08 3.60
C CYS A 589 -3.50 1.86 4.78
N ARG A 590 -3.98 3.10 4.56
CA ARG A 590 -4.66 3.95 5.56
C ARG A 590 -6.19 3.98 5.38
N THR A 591 -6.75 3.03 4.64
CA THR A 591 -8.21 2.87 4.56
C THR A 591 -8.72 2.31 5.88
N GLU A 592 -9.79 2.88 6.43
CA GLU A 592 -10.32 2.51 7.76
C GLU A 592 -11.25 1.31 7.71
N THR A 593 -11.90 1.08 6.57
CA THR A 593 -12.80 -0.04 6.33
C THR A 593 -12.21 -1.00 5.31
N ALA A 594 -12.33 -2.29 5.57
CA ALA A 594 -12.16 -3.29 4.53
C ALA A 594 -13.15 -3.13 3.39
N SER A 595 -12.70 -3.41 2.17
CA SER A 595 -13.60 -3.68 1.04
C SER A 595 -13.19 -4.98 0.35
N GLY A 596 -14.13 -5.89 0.18
CA GLY A 596 -13.92 -7.13 -0.59
C GLY A 596 -12.88 -8.06 0.04
N ALA A 597 -11.99 -8.60 -0.81
CA ALA A 597 -11.03 -9.62 -0.41
C ALA A 597 -9.75 -9.05 0.25
N ASP A 598 -9.57 -7.73 0.27
CA ASP A 598 -8.32 -7.09 0.65
C ASP A 598 -7.92 -7.37 2.12
N VAL A 599 -6.62 -7.60 2.32
CA VAL A 599 -6.00 -7.93 3.60
C VAL A 599 -5.26 -6.72 4.18
N MET A 600 -4.58 -5.93 3.36
CA MET A 600 -3.77 -4.79 3.78
C MET A 600 -4.64 -3.64 4.33
N CYS A 601 -4.36 -3.04 5.49
CA CYS A 601 -3.37 -3.32 6.53
C CYS A 601 -4.12 -3.50 7.86
N PRO A 602 -4.26 -4.73 8.39
CA PRO A 602 -5.24 -5.01 9.43
C PRO A 602 -4.89 -4.33 10.77
N SER A 603 -3.59 -4.16 11.07
CA SER A 603 -3.14 -3.46 12.27
C SER A 603 -3.44 -1.96 12.26
N PHE A 604 -3.42 -1.32 11.09
CA PHE A 604 -3.82 0.10 10.99
C PHE A 604 -5.32 0.22 11.28
N ARG A 605 -6.15 -0.62 10.65
CA ARG A 605 -7.61 -0.61 10.84
C ARG A 605 -8.00 -0.92 12.29
N ALA A 606 -7.26 -1.80 12.95
CA ALA A 606 -7.46 -2.11 14.35
C ALA A 606 -7.03 -1.00 15.33
N THR A 607 -6.07 -0.15 14.97
CA THR A 607 -5.47 0.82 15.92
C THR A 607 -5.77 2.29 15.58
N GLY A 608 -6.09 2.60 14.33
CA GLY A 608 -6.19 3.97 13.80
C GLY A 608 -4.84 4.69 13.65
N ASP A 609 -3.73 4.07 14.07
CA ASP A 609 -2.42 4.71 14.15
C ASP A 609 -1.58 4.44 12.89
N GLU A 610 -1.15 5.51 12.22
CA GLU A 610 -0.36 5.44 10.99
C GLU A 610 0.94 4.64 11.14
N GLN A 611 1.57 4.62 12.33
CA GLN A 611 2.80 3.83 12.52
C GLN A 611 2.57 2.34 12.24
N HIS A 612 1.34 1.85 12.43
CA HIS A 612 0.93 0.47 12.16
C HIS A 612 0.40 0.25 10.74
N SER A 613 0.53 1.23 9.86
CA SER A 613 0.26 1.09 8.42
C SER A 613 1.51 0.65 7.66
N THR A 614 1.34 0.07 6.47
CA THR A 614 2.47 -0.23 5.57
C THR A 614 3.30 1.02 5.27
N ARG A 615 2.64 2.17 5.06
CA ARG A 615 3.29 3.46 4.79
C ARG A 615 4.10 3.95 5.97
N GLY A 616 3.54 3.90 7.18
CA GLY A 616 4.24 4.33 8.40
C GLY A 616 5.50 3.51 8.66
N ARG A 617 5.40 2.17 8.54
CA ARG A 617 6.55 1.27 8.65
C ARG A 617 7.61 1.53 7.59
N ALA A 618 7.19 1.75 6.34
CA ALA A 618 8.12 2.08 5.26
C ALA A 618 8.84 3.42 5.50
N ARG A 619 8.15 4.43 6.04
CA ARG A 619 8.77 5.71 6.43
C ARG A 619 9.77 5.55 7.57
N LEU A 620 9.45 4.77 8.60
CA LEU A 620 10.39 4.50 9.70
C LEU A 620 11.63 3.74 9.22
N LEU A 621 11.45 2.73 8.36
CA LEU A 621 12.57 2.03 7.71
C LEU A 621 13.40 2.97 6.82
N HIS A 622 12.75 3.89 6.11
CA HIS A 622 13.43 4.89 5.30
C HIS A 622 14.28 5.83 6.19
N GLU A 623 13.71 6.36 7.27
CA GLU A 623 14.43 7.22 8.20
C GLU A 623 15.55 6.49 8.96
N MET A 624 15.37 5.18 9.21
CA MET A 624 16.42 4.31 9.75
C MET A 624 17.61 4.16 8.80
N LEU A 625 17.33 3.98 7.49
CA LEU A 625 18.38 3.89 6.47
C LEU A 625 19.06 5.25 6.23
N ALA A 626 18.31 6.35 6.32
CA ALA A 626 18.85 7.70 6.21
C ALA A 626 19.76 8.08 7.39
N GLY A 627 19.41 7.63 8.61
CA GLY A 627 20.25 7.83 9.81
C GLY A 627 20.22 9.23 10.43
N GLU A 628 19.40 10.14 9.91
CA GLU A 628 19.32 11.53 10.40
C GLU A 628 18.31 11.71 11.55
N VAL A 629 17.13 11.10 11.44
CA VAL A 629 16.05 11.19 12.44
C VAL A 629 16.04 9.96 13.33
N VAL A 630 16.08 8.77 12.72
CA VAL A 630 16.28 7.50 13.42
C VAL A 630 17.78 7.18 13.37
N THR A 631 18.48 7.43 14.47
CA THR A 631 19.95 7.41 14.49
C THR A 631 20.56 6.05 14.86
N ASP A 632 19.76 5.15 15.45
CA ASP A 632 20.24 3.86 15.95
C ASP A 632 20.28 2.75 14.89
N GLY A 633 19.94 3.07 13.63
CA GLY A 633 19.91 2.12 12.50
C GLY A 633 19.11 0.86 12.84
N TRP A 634 19.66 -0.32 12.54
CA TRP A 634 19.06 -1.61 12.87
C TRP A 634 18.72 -1.80 14.36
N ARG A 635 19.29 -0.97 15.26
CA ARG A 635 19.02 -1.04 16.69
C ARG A 635 17.81 -0.22 17.15
N SER A 636 17.22 0.59 16.27
CA SER A 636 16.09 1.48 16.55
C SER A 636 14.91 0.76 17.24
N GLU A 637 14.41 1.37 18.30
CA GLU A 637 13.20 0.92 18.98
C GLU A 637 11.94 1.40 18.25
N GLU A 638 11.98 2.57 17.62
CA GLU A 638 10.88 3.13 16.83
C GLU A 638 10.48 2.22 15.68
N VAL A 639 11.46 1.71 14.94
CA VAL A 639 11.22 0.74 13.85
C VAL A 639 10.73 -0.59 14.40
N ARG A 640 11.31 -1.06 15.52
CA ARG A 640 10.87 -2.29 16.20
C ARG A 640 9.39 -2.19 16.57
N ASP A 641 8.98 -1.10 17.22
CA ASP A 641 7.63 -0.92 17.75
C ASP A 641 6.60 -0.87 16.63
N ALA A 642 6.88 -0.14 15.54
CA ALA A 642 6.00 -0.11 14.38
C ALA A 642 5.85 -1.50 13.70
N LEU A 643 6.94 -2.28 13.64
CA LEU A 643 6.95 -3.63 13.06
C LEU A 643 6.39 -4.70 14.00
N ASP A 644 6.30 -4.43 15.30
CA ASP A 644 5.80 -5.38 16.30
C ASP A 644 4.37 -5.81 15.97
N LEU A 645 3.50 -4.81 15.70
CA LEU A 645 2.13 -5.02 15.24
C LEU A 645 1.99 -5.40 13.75
N CYS A 646 3.08 -5.71 13.04
CA CYS A 646 2.97 -6.30 11.71
C CYS A 646 2.73 -7.81 11.82
N LEU A 647 1.59 -8.29 11.31
CA LEU A 647 1.16 -9.69 11.39
C LEU A 647 1.95 -10.64 10.47
N SER A 648 2.86 -10.12 9.64
CA SER A 648 3.54 -10.89 8.58
C SER A 648 2.57 -11.62 7.65
N CYS A 649 1.40 -11.05 7.38
CA CYS A 649 0.36 -11.67 6.56
C CYS A 649 0.63 -11.64 5.05
N LYS A 650 1.66 -10.90 4.62
CA LYS A 650 2.01 -10.58 3.22
C LYS A 650 0.92 -9.88 2.40
N GLY A 651 -0.19 -9.44 2.98
CA GLY A 651 -1.26 -8.73 2.24
C GLY A 651 -0.78 -7.47 1.50
N CYS A 652 0.19 -6.73 2.04
CA CYS A 652 0.79 -5.60 1.34
C CYS A 652 1.59 -5.97 0.08
N ARG A 653 1.99 -7.24 -0.09
CA ARG A 653 2.69 -7.73 -1.28
C ARG A 653 1.76 -7.73 -2.50
N SER A 654 0.48 -8.06 -2.30
CA SER A 654 -0.54 -8.13 -3.36
C SER A 654 -1.39 -6.87 -3.45
N ASP A 655 -1.82 -6.33 -2.29
CA ASP A 655 -2.85 -5.28 -2.23
C ASP A 655 -2.25 -3.88 -2.41
N CYS A 656 -0.94 -3.73 -2.12
CA CYS A 656 -0.23 -2.50 -2.38
C CYS A 656 0.17 -2.45 -3.86
N PRO A 657 -0.18 -1.39 -4.61
CA PRO A 657 0.06 -1.34 -6.04
C PRO A 657 1.56 -1.33 -6.44
N VAL A 658 2.44 -1.04 -5.47
CA VAL A 658 3.91 -1.08 -5.61
C VAL A 658 4.57 -2.37 -5.09
N GLY A 659 3.78 -3.32 -4.58
CA GLY A 659 4.24 -4.64 -4.14
C GLY A 659 5.23 -4.62 -2.98
N VAL A 660 4.89 -3.91 -1.90
CA VAL A 660 5.73 -3.85 -0.68
C VAL A 660 5.61 -5.17 0.09
N ASP A 661 6.72 -5.85 0.37
CA ASP A 661 6.74 -7.05 1.22
C ASP A 661 7.21 -6.71 2.65
N MET A 662 6.32 -6.08 3.42
CA MET A 662 6.60 -5.71 4.80
C MET A 662 6.86 -6.92 5.72
N ALA A 663 6.42 -8.12 5.34
CA ALA A 663 6.71 -9.34 6.10
C ALA A 663 8.19 -9.71 5.97
N THR A 664 8.74 -9.64 4.75
CA THR A 664 10.18 -9.82 4.51
C THR A 664 10.98 -8.71 5.19
N TYR A 665 10.54 -7.44 5.10
CA TYR A 665 11.27 -6.32 5.72
C TYR A 665 11.30 -6.44 7.25
N LYS A 666 10.19 -6.90 7.86
CA LYS A 666 10.14 -7.23 9.30
C LYS A 666 11.16 -8.32 9.63
N ALA A 667 11.18 -9.41 8.88
CA ALA A 667 12.06 -10.54 9.15
C ALA A 667 13.55 -10.14 9.07
N GLU A 668 13.91 -9.36 8.05
CA GLU A 668 15.25 -8.78 7.88
C GLU A 668 15.61 -7.86 9.05
N PHE A 669 14.75 -6.88 9.36
CA PHE A 669 14.98 -5.97 10.48
C PHE A 669 15.16 -6.72 11.80
N LEU A 670 14.28 -7.69 12.12
CA LEU A 670 14.37 -8.47 13.35
C LEU A 670 15.62 -9.37 13.41
N HIS A 671 16.19 -9.75 12.26
CA HIS A 671 17.47 -10.45 12.22
C HIS A 671 18.59 -9.56 12.73
N HIS A 672 18.79 -8.41 12.09
CA HIS A 672 19.82 -7.43 12.45
C HIS A 672 19.59 -6.81 13.82
N HIS A 673 18.34 -6.47 14.14
CA HIS A 673 17.97 -5.91 15.43
C HIS A 673 18.42 -6.86 16.53
N TYR A 674 18.04 -8.13 16.50
CA TYR A 674 18.40 -9.04 17.59
C TYR A 674 19.77 -9.72 17.46
N ALA A 675 20.62 -9.31 16.50
CA ALA A 675 21.99 -9.77 16.43
C ALA A 675 22.75 -9.38 17.71
N GLY A 676 23.28 -10.38 18.42
CA GLY A 676 23.94 -10.19 19.72
C GLY A 676 23.04 -9.70 20.87
N ARG A 677 21.70 -9.65 20.69
CA ARG A 677 20.74 -9.20 21.71
C ARG A 677 19.79 -10.33 22.13
N ARG A 678 19.17 -10.15 23.30
CA ARG A 678 18.11 -11.05 23.78
C ARG A 678 16.83 -10.80 23.00
N ARG A 679 16.20 -11.86 22.48
CA ARG A 679 14.89 -11.79 21.82
C ARG A 679 13.75 -11.88 22.84
N PRO A 680 12.54 -11.40 22.49
CA PRO A 680 11.32 -11.70 23.25
C PRO A 680 11.16 -13.20 23.48
N ALA A 681 10.60 -13.58 24.62
CA ALA A 681 10.39 -14.99 24.97
C ALA A 681 9.53 -15.72 23.92
N ALA A 682 8.55 -15.01 23.36
CA ALA A 682 7.70 -15.45 22.26
C ALA A 682 8.49 -15.91 21.03
N HIS A 683 9.59 -15.24 20.68
CA HIS A 683 10.45 -15.63 19.55
C HIS A 683 11.14 -16.97 19.79
N TYR A 684 11.45 -17.32 21.04
CA TYR A 684 12.03 -18.64 21.37
C TYR A 684 10.96 -19.73 21.48
N ALA A 685 9.81 -19.44 22.11
CA ALA A 685 8.74 -20.40 22.30
C ALA A 685 8.05 -20.74 20.97
N MET A 686 7.71 -19.73 20.17
CA MET A 686 6.96 -19.89 18.93
C MET A 686 7.86 -19.93 17.70
N GLY A 687 8.94 -19.14 17.65
CA GLY A 687 9.86 -19.18 16.51
C GLY A 687 10.57 -20.52 16.35
N ARG A 688 10.80 -21.24 17.47
CA ARG A 688 11.37 -22.60 17.50
C ARG A 688 10.32 -23.69 17.73
N LEU A 689 9.04 -23.37 17.54
CA LEU A 689 7.92 -24.28 17.76
C LEU A 689 8.07 -25.66 17.10
N PRO A 690 8.55 -25.78 15.83
CA PRO A 690 8.74 -27.09 15.22
C PRO A 690 9.69 -28.01 16.01
N ARG A 691 10.71 -27.44 16.68
CA ARG A 691 11.64 -28.20 17.52
C ARG A 691 10.95 -28.67 18.80
N TRP A 692 10.19 -27.79 19.44
CA TRP A 692 9.48 -28.10 20.70
C TRP A 692 8.38 -29.13 20.49
N LEU A 693 7.58 -29.01 19.44
CA LEU A 693 6.52 -29.97 19.12
C LEU A 693 7.08 -31.36 18.81
N ARG A 694 8.17 -31.45 18.06
CA ARG A 694 8.84 -32.73 17.80
C ARG A 694 9.34 -33.39 19.08
N ALA A 695 9.92 -32.62 20.00
CA ALA A 695 10.41 -33.13 21.28
C ALA A 695 9.26 -33.52 22.23
N ALA A 696 8.15 -32.79 22.20
CA ALA A 696 7.00 -33.01 23.07
C ALA A 696 6.03 -34.09 22.57
N ALA A 697 6.03 -34.40 21.26
CA ALA A 697 5.09 -35.36 20.65
C ALA A 697 5.03 -36.74 21.33
N PRO A 698 6.16 -37.38 21.75
CA PRO A 698 6.10 -38.65 22.48
C PRO A 698 5.37 -38.56 23.83
N TYR A 699 5.28 -37.37 24.41
CA TYR A 699 4.71 -37.08 25.72
C TYR A 699 3.38 -36.32 25.64
N ALA A 700 2.74 -36.26 24.47
CA ALA A 700 1.57 -35.42 24.20
C ALA A 700 0.46 -35.53 25.27
N ARG A 701 0.14 -36.75 25.73
CA ARG A 701 -0.87 -36.97 26.78
C ARG A 701 -0.51 -36.29 28.10
N ALA A 702 0.75 -36.42 28.53
CA ALA A 702 1.23 -35.80 29.76
C ALA A 702 1.30 -34.27 29.61
N VAL A 703 1.80 -33.77 28.48
CA VAL A 703 1.88 -32.33 28.18
C VAL A 703 0.49 -31.70 28.18
N ASN A 704 -0.50 -32.33 27.54
CA ASN A 704 -1.88 -31.83 27.52
C ASN A 704 -2.51 -31.85 28.91
N ALA A 705 -2.29 -32.90 29.71
CA ALA A 705 -2.78 -32.97 31.08
C ALA A 705 -2.20 -31.83 31.95
N LEU A 706 -0.90 -31.57 31.84
CA LEU A 706 -0.24 -30.46 32.54
C LEU A 706 -0.73 -29.09 32.05
N ALA A 707 -0.97 -28.94 30.75
CA ALA A 707 -1.55 -27.72 30.17
C ALA A 707 -3.00 -27.46 30.61
N GLY A 708 -3.72 -28.50 31.06
CA GLY A 708 -5.05 -28.36 31.67
C GLY A 708 -5.03 -27.85 33.12
N VAL A 709 -3.87 -27.82 33.78
CA VAL A 709 -3.73 -27.32 35.15
C VAL A 709 -3.49 -25.80 35.13
N GLY A 710 -4.49 -25.02 35.53
CA GLY A 710 -4.52 -23.55 35.40
C GLY A 710 -3.25 -22.81 35.86
N PRO A 711 -2.71 -23.05 37.07
CA PRO A 711 -1.47 -22.43 37.52
C PRO A 711 -0.25 -22.79 36.67
N LEU A 712 -0.12 -24.06 36.24
CA LEU A 712 0.99 -24.52 35.41
C LEU A 712 0.90 -23.93 34.00
N ALA A 713 -0.29 -23.90 33.41
CA ALA A 713 -0.55 -23.28 32.12
C ALA A 713 -0.24 -21.77 32.16
N SER A 714 -0.63 -21.08 33.23
CA SER A 714 -0.36 -19.66 33.42
C SER A 714 1.14 -19.36 33.53
N LEU A 715 1.87 -20.21 34.27
CA LEU A 715 3.32 -20.11 34.37
C LEU A 715 4.00 -20.37 33.01
N ALA A 716 3.58 -21.42 32.30
CA ALA A 716 4.10 -21.75 30.97
C ALA A 716 3.86 -20.61 29.98
N LYS A 717 2.65 -20.03 29.96
CA LYS A 717 2.32 -18.85 29.14
C LYS A 717 3.20 -17.66 29.50
N ARG A 718 3.38 -17.40 30.80
CA ARG A 718 4.22 -16.28 31.26
C ARG A 718 5.68 -16.43 30.81
N ILE A 719 6.25 -17.63 30.95
CA ILE A 719 7.64 -17.93 30.55
C ILE A 719 7.78 -17.90 29.02
N GLY A 720 6.79 -18.42 28.29
CA GLY A 720 6.79 -18.47 26.83
C GLY A 720 6.46 -17.14 26.14
N GLY A 721 6.16 -16.08 26.89
CA GLY A 721 5.74 -14.80 26.31
C GLY A 721 4.35 -14.83 25.67
N ILE A 722 3.51 -15.78 26.07
CA ILE A 722 2.15 -15.96 25.53
C ILE A 722 1.17 -15.08 26.31
N ALA A 723 0.23 -14.46 25.60
CA ALA A 723 -0.86 -13.67 26.16
C ALA A 723 -1.72 -14.52 27.12
N PRO A 724 -2.04 -14.02 28.34
CA PRO A 724 -2.73 -14.80 29.36
C PRO A 724 -4.13 -15.24 28.95
N GLU A 725 -4.80 -14.51 28.06
CA GLU A 725 -6.12 -14.79 27.48
C GLU A 725 -6.10 -16.03 26.56
N ARG A 726 -4.92 -16.40 26.06
CA ARG A 726 -4.79 -17.50 25.09
C ARG A 726 -4.82 -18.85 25.77
N THR A 727 -5.38 -19.80 25.03
CA THR A 727 -5.32 -21.23 25.35
C THR A 727 -4.17 -21.86 24.58
N ILE A 728 -3.37 -22.70 25.24
CA ILE A 728 -2.28 -23.44 24.59
C ILE A 728 -2.92 -24.55 23.73
N PRO A 729 -2.63 -24.62 22.41
CA PRO A 729 -3.16 -25.70 21.57
C PRO A 729 -2.73 -27.08 22.06
N ALA A 730 -3.66 -28.03 22.04
CA ALA A 730 -3.39 -29.41 22.45
C ALA A 730 -2.51 -30.14 21.43
N LEU A 731 -1.56 -30.94 21.91
CA LEU A 731 -0.76 -31.83 21.06
C LEU A 731 -1.55 -33.09 20.72
N ALA A 732 -1.42 -33.55 19.47
CA ALA A 732 -2.02 -34.81 19.06
C ALA A 732 -1.31 -36.01 19.72
N PRO A 733 -2.05 -36.95 20.34
CA PRO A 733 -1.48 -38.19 20.90
C PRO A 733 -0.78 -39.08 19.86
N GLN A 734 -1.19 -38.97 18.60
CA GLN A 734 -0.60 -39.65 17.46
C GLN A 734 -0.43 -38.62 16.34
N THR A 735 0.82 -38.41 15.91
CA THR A 735 1.13 -37.48 14.81
C THR A 735 0.59 -37.99 13.48
N PHE A 736 0.42 -37.09 12.51
CA PHE A 736 -0.01 -37.45 11.17
C PHE A 736 0.97 -38.42 10.50
N ARG A 737 2.28 -38.13 10.56
CA ARG A 737 3.35 -39.00 10.04
C ARG A 737 3.30 -40.40 10.63
N ARG A 738 3.14 -40.51 11.96
CA ARG A 738 3.06 -41.80 12.66
C ARG A 738 1.83 -42.59 12.23
N TRP A 739 0.68 -41.92 12.06
CA TRP A 739 -0.52 -42.55 11.53
C TRP A 739 -0.33 -43.02 10.09
N PHE A 740 0.23 -42.18 9.22
CA PHE A 740 0.43 -42.49 7.80
C PHE A 740 1.38 -43.69 7.59
N GLY A 741 2.44 -43.79 8.40
CA GLY A 741 3.40 -44.89 8.33
C GLY A 741 2.82 -46.28 8.67
N THR A 742 1.59 -46.36 9.18
CA THR A 742 0.90 -47.64 9.44
C THR A 742 0.04 -48.14 8.27
N ARG A 743 -0.07 -47.35 7.20
CA ARG A 743 -0.93 -47.65 6.04
C ARG A 743 -0.14 -48.29 4.90
N VAL A 744 -0.81 -49.12 4.10
CA VAL A 744 -0.30 -49.60 2.82
C VAL A 744 -0.44 -48.47 1.79
N GLN A 745 0.64 -48.16 1.09
CA GLN A 745 0.70 -46.99 0.20
C GLN A 745 0.68 -47.41 -1.26
N PRO A 746 -0.25 -46.91 -2.09
CA PRO A 746 -0.16 -47.05 -3.54
C PRO A 746 1.03 -46.26 -4.10
N PRO A 747 1.44 -46.50 -5.35
CA PRO A 747 2.50 -45.71 -6.00
C PRO A 747 2.21 -44.20 -5.94
N ALA A 748 3.19 -43.43 -5.49
CA ALA A 748 3.02 -42.01 -5.25
C ALA A 748 2.84 -41.23 -6.57
N ARG A 749 1.82 -40.37 -6.62
CA ARG A 749 1.57 -39.38 -7.66
C ARG A 749 1.71 -37.94 -7.13
N VAL A 750 1.57 -37.75 -5.82
CA VAL A 750 1.73 -36.45 -5.17
C VAL A 750 2.51 -36.61 -3.87
N VAL A 751 3.21 -35.56 -3.45
CA VAL A 751 3.86 -35.48 -2.14
C VAL A 751 2.97 -34.63 -1.23
N LEU A 752 2.42 -35.21 -0.18
CA LEU A 752 1.68 -34.45 0.83
C LEU A 752 2.66 -33.93 1.89
N TRP A 753 2.78 -32.62 2.00
CA TRP A 753 3.67 -31.96 2.95
C TRP A 753 3.07 -31.97 4.36
N PRO A 754 3.69 -32.66 5.33
CA PRO A 754 3.25 -32.67 6.71
C PRO A 754 3.80 -31.44 7.41
N ASP A 755 3.12 -30.30 7.24
CA ASP A 755 3.49 -29.09 7.95
C ASP A 755 3.43 -29.30 9.48
N THR A 756 4.12 -28.43 10.22
CA THR A 756 4.29 -28.58 11.67
C THR A 756 2.95 -28.62 12.43
N PHE A 757 1.95 -27.88 11.95
CA PHE A 757 0.66 -27.76 12.63
C PHE A 757 -0.21 -28.98 12.32
N THR A 758 -0.29 -29.38 11.05
CA THR A 758 -1.00 -30.60 10.65
C THR A 758 -0.38 -31.83 11.30
N ASP A 759 0.94 -31.95 11.38
CA ASP A 759 1.57 -33.16 11.94
C ASP A 759 1.36 -33.30 13.45
N HIS A 760 1.50 -32.22 14.21
CA HIS A 760 1.55 -32.27 15.67
C HIS A 760 0.30 -31.77 16.39
N LEU A 761 -0.53 -30.93 15.76
CA LEU A 761 -1.66 -30.24 16.42
C LEU A 761 -3.02 -30.57 15.77
N SER A 762 -3.07 -30.83 14.47
CA SER A 762 -4.32 -31.12 13.75
C SER A 762 -4.19 -32.26 12.72
N PRO A 763 -3.75 -33.46 13.12
CA PRO A 763 -3.54 -34.57 12.18
C PRO A 763 -4.82 -35.04 11.49
N GLN A 764 -6.00 -34.75 12.04
CA GLN A 764 -7.28 -35.04 11.40
C GLN A 764 -7.42 -34.37 10.02
N VAL A 765 -6.84 -33.17 9.84
CA VAL A 765 -6.83 -32.46 8.56
C VAL A 765 -6.01 -33.23 7.53
N GLY A 766 -4.82 -33.69 7.92
CA GLY A 766 -3.97 -34.53 7.05
C GLY A 766 -4.63 -35.87 6.69
N ARG A 767 -5.30 -36.51 7.66
CA ARG A 767 -6.05 -37.76 7.42
C ARG A 767 -7.19 -37.57 6.43
N ALA A 768 -7.92 -36.47 6.56
CA ALA A 768 -9.00 -36.12 5.64
C ALA A 768 -8.46 -35.83 4.23
N ALA A 769 -7.36 -35.07 4.12
CA ALA A 769 -6.71 -34.82 2.84
C ALA A 769 -6.25 -36.13 2.17
N VAL A 770 -5.67 -37.06 2.92
CA VAL A 770 -5.31 -38.40 2.42
C VAL A 770 -6.54 -39.13 1.87
N ARG A 771 -7.65 -39.16 2.62
CA ARG A 771 -8.89 -39.82 2.17
C ARG A 771 -9.42 -39.24 0.86
N VAL A 772 -9.42 -37.92 0.72
CA VAL A 772 -9.91 -37.24 -0.48
C VAL A 772 -8.98 -37.48 -1.67
N LEU A 773 -7.67 -37.31 -1.49
CA LEU A 773 -6.67 -37.53 -2.54
C LEU A 773 -6.67 -38.99 -3.03
N GLU A 774 -6.74 -39.96 -2.10
CA GLU A 774 -6.86 -41.38 -2.46
C GLU A 774 -8.16 -41.67 -3.22
N SER A 775 -9.29 -41.05 -2.83
CA SER A 775 -10.56 -41.17 -3.57
C SER A 775 -10.48 -40.60 -4.99
N ALA A 776 -9.57 -39.66 -5.21
CA ALA A 776 -9.24 -39.10 -6.52
C ALA A 776 -8.24 -39.94 -7.33
N GLY A 777 -7.83 -41.11 -6.81
CA GLY A 777 -6.86 -41.99 -7.46
C GLY A 777 -5.42 -41.47 -7.37
N LEU A 778 -5.14 -40.55 -6.45
CA LEU A 778 -3.80 -39.99 -6.22
C LEU A 778 -3.12 -40.75 -5.09
N GLY A 779 -2.08 -41.52 -5.44
CA GLY A 779 -1.21 -42.12 -4.43
C GLY A 779 -0.30 -41.09 -3.77
N ILE A 780 -0.01 -41.25 -2.48
CA ILE A 780 0.60 -40.21 -1.66
C ILE A 780 1.94 -40.68 -1.12
N ALA A 781 2.96 -39.83 -1.27
CA ALA A 781 4.20 -39.92 -0.51
C ALA A 781 4.28 -38.81 0.54
N LEU A 782 5.00 -39.08 1.64
CA LEU A 782 5.45 -38.04 2.55
C LEU A 782 6.94 -37.77 2.33
N PRO A 783 7.41 -36.52 2.50
CA PRO A 783 8.83 -36.25 2.50
C PRO A 783 9.53 -36.91 3.69
N PRO A 784 10.84 -37.21 3.58
CA PRO A 784 11.60 -37.77 4.70
C PRO A 784 11.46 -36.95 5.98
N ASP A 785 11.70 -37.60 7.12
CA ASP A 785 11.67 -36.90 8.41
C ASP A 785 12.71 -35.77 8.46
N GLY A 786 12.37 -34.70 9.19
CA GLY A 786 13.27 -33.58 9.44
C GLY A 786 13.08 -32.36 8.53
N VAL A 787 12.18 -32.41 7.55
CA VAL A 787 11.80 -31.25 6.73
C VAL A 787 10.98 -30.22 7.52
N CYS A 788 11.02 -28.95 7.12
CA CYS A 788 10.18 -27.87 7.66
C CYS A 788 10.16 -26.69 6.69
N CYS A 789 9.03 -25.97 6.64
CA CYS A 789 8.84 -24.81 5.75
C CYS A 789 9.59 -23.53 6.20
N GLY A 790 10.31 -23.54 7.33
CA GLY A 790 11.05 -22.38 7.86
C GLY A 790 10.21 -21.24 8.46
N LEU A 791 8.90 -21.16 8.17
CA LEU A 791 8.01 -20.04 8.50
C LEU A 791 8.17 -19.44 9.92
N THR A 792 8.18 -20.27 10.96
CA THR A 792 8.25 -19.78 12.36
C THR A 792 9.57 -19.06 12.66
N TYR A 793 10.66 -19.47 12.02
CA TYR A 793 11.96 -18.80 12.14
C TYR A 793 11.97 -17.49 11.36
N VAL A 794 11.41 -17.47 10.16
CA VAL A 794 11.32 -16.26 9.31
C VAL A 794 10.50 -15.17 10.00
N THR A 795 9.29 -15.48 10.43
CA THR A 795 8.37 -14.52 11.08
C THR A 795 8.91 -13.90 12.38
N THR A 796 9.89 -14.54 13.02
CA THR A 796 10.56 -14.05 14.24
C THR A 796 11.99 -13.52 13.99
N GLY A 797 12.38 -13.35 12.71
CA GLY A 797 13.68 -12.82 12.29
C GLY A 797 14.89 -13.72 12.63
N GLN A 798 14.68 -15.02 12.82
CA GLN A 798 15.73 -16.00 13.10
C GLN A 798 16.30 -16.58 11.79
N LEU A 799 16.81 -15.69 10.91
CA LEU A 799 17.15 -16.04 9.52
C LEU A 799 18.28 -17.05 9.37
N ASP A 800 19.31 -17.05 10.23
CA ASP A 800 20.33 -18.11 10.24
C ASP A 800 19.73 -19.50 10.45
N GLN A 801 18.79 -19.61 11.40
CA GLN A 801 18.12 -20.86 11.68
C GLN A 801 17.15 -21.22 10.55
N ALA A 802 16.48 -20.23 9.95
CA ALA A 802 15.65 -20.45 8.77
C ALA A 802 16.49 -21.03 7.62
N ARG A 803 17.64 -20.44 7.28
CA ARG A 803 18.57 -20.95 6.26
C ARG A 803 19.00 -22.38 6.55
N ALA A 804 19.44 -22.67 7.77
CA ALA A 804 19.88 -24.02 8.16
C ALA A 804 18.75 -25.05 8.04
N VAL A 805 17.52 -24.66 8.40
CA VAL A 805 16.33 -25.51 8.27
C VAL A 805 15.93 -25.74 6.82
N LEU A 806 15.98 -24.70 6.00
CA LEU A 806 15.61 -24.74 4.59
C LEU A 806 16.65 -25.52 3.76
N ARG A 807 17.96 -25.32 3.98
CA ARG A 807 19.01 -26.14 3.33
C ARG A 807 18.86 -27.63 3.65
N ARG A 808 18.71 -27.97 4.94
CA ARG A 808 18.42 -29.36 5.34
C ARG A 808 17.15 -29.90 4.68
N THR A 809 16.15 -29.04 4.49
CA THR A 809 14.92 -29.42 3.83
C THR A 809 15.18 -29.75 2.37
N LEU A 810 15.88 -28.89 1.63
CA LEU A 810 16.29 -29.12 0.23
C LEU A 810 17.07 -30.43 0.09
N ASP A 811 18.06 -30.67 0.95
CA ASP A 811 18.87 -31.90 0.92
C ASP A 811 18.03 -33.17 1.12
N ARG A 812 16.89 -33.08 1.82
CA ARG A 812 16.02 -34.22 2.10
C ARG A 812 14.96 -34.44 1.05
N VAL A 813 14.54 -33.40 0.35
CA VAL A 813 13.47 -33.49 -0.67
C VAL A 813 14.02 -33.63 -2.08
N GLU A 814 15.32 -33.47 -2.29
CA GLU A 814 15.97 -33.61 -3.60
C GLU A 814 15.54 -34.88 -4.37
N PRO A 815 15.53 -36.09 -3.78
CA PRO A 815 15.06 -37.28 -4.49
C PRO A 815 13.58 -37.23 -4.93
N LEU A 816 12.75 -36.43 -4.23
CA LEU A 816 11.34 -36.25 -4.58
C LEU A 816 11.15 -35.19 -5.67
N LEU A 817 12.00 -34.15 -5.66
CA LEU A 817 12.01 -33.15 -6.72
C LEU A 817 12.44 -33.78 -8.05
N ASP A 818 13.34 -34.76 -8.02
CA ASP A 818 13.80 -35.48 -9.22
C ASP A 818 12.72 -36.40 -9.81
N ALA A 819 11.72 -36.78 -9.01
CA ALA A 819 10.54 -37.50 -9.48
C ALA A 819 9.45 -36.57 -10.06
N ASP A 820 9.68 -35.25 -10.06
CA ASP A 820 8.77 -34.20 -10.58
C ASP A 820 7.34 -34.28 -10.03
N LEU A 821 7.19 -34.72 -8.78
CA LEU A 821 5.88 -34.83 -8.13
C LEU A 821 5.46 -33.48 -7.52
N PRO A 822 4.19 -33.06 -7.68
CA PRO A 822 3.67 -31.87 -7.03
C PRO A 822 3.66 -32.03 -5.50
N VAL A 823 3.99 -30.95 -4.80
CA VAL A 823 4.05 -30.88 -3.33
C VAL A 823 2.80 -30.18 -2.81
N VAL A 824 1.86 -30.97 -2.30
CA VAL A 824 0.59 -30.50 -1.75
C VAL A 824 0.82 -30.05 -0.32
N VAL A 825 0.52 -28.78 -0.01
CA VAL A 825 0.69 -28.22 1.34
C VAL A 825 -0.67 -27.75 1.86
N LEU A 826 -1.10 -28.29 3.01
CA LEU A 826 -2.42 -27.99 3.59
C LEU A 826 -2.44 -26.66 4.35
N GLU A 827 -1.38 -26.34 5.09
CA GLU A 827 -1.25 -25.06 5.79
C GLU A 827 -0.82 -23.96 4.81
N PRO A 828 -1.69 -22.96 4.50
CA PRO A 828 -1.38 -21.98 3.47
C PRO A 828 -0.18 -21.08 3.81
N SER A 829 0.08 -20.82 5.11
CA SER A 829 1.26 -20.05 5.52
C SER A 829 2.58 -20.80 5.27
N CYS A 830 2.63 -22.12 5.48
CA CYS A 830 3.80 -22.93 5.12
C CYS A 830 3.98 -23.03 3.61
N ALA A 831 2.87 -23.16 2.85
CA ALA A 831 2.91 -23.19 1.40
C ALA A 831 3.48 -21.89 0.82
N ALA A 832 3.03 -20.75 1.33
CA ALA A 832 3.57 -19.44 0.97
C ALA A 832 5.06 -19.30 1.32
N ALA A 833 5.49 -19.74 2.51
CA ALA A 833 6.91 -19.70 2.89
C ALA A 833 7.80 -20.53 1.95
N LEU A 834 7.34 -21.70 1.52
CA LEU A 834 8.06 -22.51 0.53
C LEU A 834 8.09 -21.87 -0.86
N ARG A 835 7.04 -21.14 -1.25
CA ARG A 835 6.97 -20.54 -2.58
C ARG A 835 7.68 -19.19 -2.70
N THR A 836 7.74 -18.40 -1.64
CA THR A 836 8.38 -17.06 -1.67
C THR A 836 9.60 -16.96 -0.78
N ASP A 837 9.49 -17.28 0.51
CA ASP A 837 10.56 -16.98 1.47
C ASP A 837 11.79 -17.88 1.23
N LEU A 838 11.55 -19.14 0.85
CA LEU A 838 12.61 -20.09 0.51
C LEU A 838 13.49 -19.62 -0.66
N PRO A 839 12.96 -19.35 -1.88
CA PRO A 839 13.79 -18.89 -2.99
C PRO A 839 14.35 -17.48 -2.77
N GLU A 840 13.68 -16.62 -1.99
CA GLU A 840 14.23 -15.30 -1.63
C GLU A 840 15.40 -15.39 -0.64
N LEU A 841 15.41 -16.38 0.27
CA LEU A 841 16.47 -16.58 1.26
C LEU A 841 17.59 -17.50 0.75
N LEU A 842 17.32 -18.44 -0.15
CA LEU A 842 18.29 -19.38 -0.72
C LEU A 842 18.30 -19.29 -2.26
N GLY A 843 18.37 -18.06 -2.77
CA GLY A 843 18.29 -17.80 -4.21
C GLY A 843 19.46 -18.36 -5.02
N ASP A 844 20.58 -18.67 -4.36
CA ASP A 844 21.76 -19.32 -4.92
C ASP A 844 21.59 -20.84 -5.10
N ASP A 845 20.61 -21.46 -4.45
CA ASP A 845 20.33 -22.90 -4.57
C ASP A 845 19.20 -23.15 -5.59
N PRO A 846 19.48 -23.78 -6.75
CA PRO A 846 18.46 -24.03 -7.78
C PRO A 846 17.33 -24.95 -7.28
N ARG A 847 17.56 -25.78 -6.26
CA ARG A 847 16.53 -26.63 -5.65
C ARG A 847 15.47 -25.81 -4.95
N ALA A 848 15.80 -24.60 -4.46
CA ALA A 848 14.83 -23.69 -3.84
C ALA A 848 13.73 -23.28 -4.83
N HIS A 849 14.12 -22.90 -6.06
CA HIS A 849 13.19 -22.53 -7.12
C HIS A 849 12.38 -23.73 -7.63
N ARG A 850 13.01 -24.91 -7.76
CA ARG A 850 12.30 -26.16 -8.11
C ARG A 850 11.22 -26.49 -7.09
N LEU A 851 11.56 -26.51 -5.79
CA LEU A 851 10.59 -26.79 -4.74
C LEU A 851 9.46 -25.76 -4.72
N ALA A 852 9.78 -24.47 -4.81
CA ALA A 852 8.79 -23.41 -4.88
C ALA A 852 7.79 -23.60 -6.04
N ALA A 853 8.29 -23.97 -7.22
CA ALA A 853 7.47 -24.22 -8.40
C ALA A 853 6.60 -25.49 -8.30
N SER A 854 7.01 -26.49 -7.50
CA SER A 854 6.23 -27.71 -7.27
C SER A 854 5.13 -27.56 -6.20
N VAL A 855 5.12 -26.47 -5.41
CA VAL A 855 4.11 -26.28 -4.36
C VAL A 855 2.73 -26.05 -4.96
N ARG A 856 1.74 -26.79 -4.46
CA ARG A 856 0.31 -26.65 -4.78
C ARG A 856 -0.52 -26.55 -3.51
N THR A 857 -1.61 -25.80 -3.57
CA THR A 857 -2.68 -25.92 -2.57
C THR A 857 -3.39 -27.26 -2.73
N PHE A 858 -4.18 -27.64 -1.71
CA PHE A 858 -4.99 -28.86 -1.75
C PHE A 858 -5.96 -28.88 -2.96
N ALA A 859 -6.61 -27.76 -3.26
CA ALA A 859 -7.56 -27.69 -4.38
C ALA A 859 -6.85 -27.67 -5.74
N GLN A 860 -5.72 -26.95 -5.87
CA GLN A 860 -4.91 -26.96 -7.09
C GLN A 860 -4.44 -28.38 -7.44
N ALA A 861 -3.98 -29.14 -6.45
CA ALA A 861 -3.55 -30.52 -6.66
C ALA A 861 -4.67 -31.42 -7.18
N LEU A 862 -5.89 -31.30 -6.63
CA LEU A 862 -7.05 -32.05 -7.11
C LEU A 862 -7.45 -31.65 -8.54
N GLU A 863 -7.42 -30.36 -8.84
CA GLU A 863 -7.78 -29.83 -10.16
C GLU A 863 -6.78 -30.25 -11.25
N GLU A 864 -5.48 -30.15 -10.96
CA GLU A 864 -4.41 -30.43 -11.93
C GLU A 864 -4.17 -31.94 -12.10
N GLU A 865 -4.12 -32.70 -11.00
CA GLU A 865 -3.70 -34.11 -11.04
C GLU A 865 -4.86 -35.11 -11.18
N ALA A 866 -6.08 -34.67 -10.87
CA ALA A 866 -7.30 -35.47 -10.95
C ALA A 866 -8.49 -34.68 -11.54
N PRO A 867 -8.37 -34.11 -12.75
CA PRO A 867 -9.41 -33.25 -13.34
C PRO A 867 -10.75 -33.98 -13.56
N GLN A 868 -10.72 -35.31 -13.70
CA GLN A 868 -11.90 -36.17 -13.87
C GLN A 868 -12.58 -36.53 -12.54
N TRP A 869 -11.91 -36.38 -11.40
CA TRP A 869 -12.48 -36.69 -10.10
C TRP A 869 -13.57 -35.68 -9.75
N GLN A 870 -14.73 -36.15 -9.29
CA GLN A 870 -15.83 -35.30 -8.85
C GLN A 870 -15.90 -35.30 -7.32
N PRO A 871 -15.96 -34.12 -6.68
CA PRO A 871 -16.17 -34.06 -5.24
C PRO A 871 -17.56 -34.56 -4.87
N PRO A 872 -17.78 -35.03 -3.63
CA PRO A 872 -19.13 -35.26 -3.12
C PRO A 872 -19.95 -33.97 -3.18
N VAL A 873 -21.22 -34.08 -3.58
CA VAL A 873 -22.16 -32.96 -3.59
C VAL A 873 -22.79 -32.84 -2.20
N LEU A 874 -22.43 -31.77 -1.48
CA LEU A 874 -22.80 -31.56 -0.09
C LEU A 874 -24.02 -30.63 0.08
N ASN A 875 -24.20 -29.66 -0.83
CA ASN A 875 -25.29 -28.68 -0.80
C ASN A 875 -25.44 -27.96 0.56
N ARG A 876 -24.32 -27.45 1.10
CA ARG A 876 -24.27 -26.74 2.39
C ARG A 876 -23.91 -25.27 2.18
N GLU A 877 -24.50 -24.40 2.98
CA GLU A 877 -24.05 -23.01 3.07
C GLU A 877 -22.68 -22.97 3.75
N VAL A 878 -21.78 -22.09 3.31
CA VAL A 878 -20.47 -21.88 3.91
C VAL A 878 -20.22 -20.41 4.24
N ALA A 879 -19.50 -20.21 5.34
CA ALA A 879 -18.92 -18.92 5.71
C ALA A 879 -17.51 -19.14 6.26
N GLY A 880 -16.78 -18.07 6.55
CA GLY A 880 -15.40 -18.14 7.02
C GLY A 880 -14.51 -17.18 6.24
N GLN A 881 -13.26 -17.57 6.01
CA GLN A 881 -12.26 -16.66 5.44
C GLN A 881 -11.27 -17.38 4.52
N THR A 882 -10.94 -16.73 3.39
CA THR A 882 -9.77 -17.08 2.59
C THR A 882 -8.50 -16.70 3.36
N HIS A 883 -7.57 -17.63 3.53
CA HIS A 883 -6.37 -17.39 4.34
C HIS A 883 -5.51 -16.24 3.77
N CYS A 884 -4.96 -15.38 4.63
CA CYS A 884 -4.24 -14.18 4.17
C CYS A 884 -3.02 -14.48 3.28
N HIS A 885 -2.27 -15.56 3.58
CA HIS A 885 -1.15 -16.01 2.73
C HIS A 885 -1.62 -16.68 1.43
N GLN A 886 -2.84 -17.18 1.40
CA GLN A 886 -3.45 -17.72 0.20
C GLN A 886 -3.85 -16.59 -0.73
N HIS A 887 -4.55 -15.59 -0.22
CA HIS A 887 -4.82 -14.33 -0.94
C HIS A 887 -3.53 -13.70 -1.48
N ALA A 888 -2.53 -13.51 -0.63
CA ALA A 888 -1.34 -12.73 -1.00
C ALA A 888 -0.36 -13.47 -1.94
N VAL A 889 -0.37 -14.80 -1.97
CA VAL A 889 0.67 -15.59 -2.66
C VAL A 889 0.12 -16.75 -3.49
N LEU A 890 -0.89 -17.49 -3.00
CA LEU A 890 -1.35 -18.76 -3.62
C LEU A 890 -2.44 -18.57 -4.67
N GLY A 891 -3.29 -17.55 -4.51
CA GLY A 891 -4.59 -17.49 -5.16
C GLY A 891 -5.61 -18.45 -4.52
N ASP A 892 -6.91 -18.20 -4.75
CA ASP A 892 -8.01 -19.02 -4.22
C ASP A 892 -8.98 -19.53 -5.30
N ALA A 893 -8.63 -19.37 -6.58
CA ALA A 893 -9.51 -19.69 -7.69
C ALA A 893 -9.84 -21.19 -7.78
N ALA A 894 -8.87 -22.06 -7.50
CA ALA A 894 -9.08 -23.52 -7.48
C ALA A 894 -9.99 -23.93 -6.31
N GLU A 895 -9.84 -23.30 -5.14
CA GLU A 895 -10.67 -23.54 -3.97
C GLU A 895 -12.12 -23.11 -4.21
N ARG A 896 -12.34 -21.95 -4.85
CA ARG A 896 -13.68 -21.49 -5.26
C ARG A 896 -14.35 -22.50 -6.18
N ARG A 897 -13.67 -22.90 -7.27
CA ARG A 897 -14.21 -23.90 -8.21
C ARG A 897 -14.47 -25.25 -7.56
N LEU A 898 -13.58 -25.71 -6.66
CA LEU A 898 -13.78 -26.96 -5.93
C LEU A 898 -15.01 -26.89 -5.01
N ARG A 899 -15.19 -25.77 -4.30
CA ARG A 899 -16.37 -25.53 -3.46
C ARG A 899 -17.66 -25.50 -4.28
N ASP A 900 -17.66 -24.80 -5.41
CA ASP A 900 -18.82 -24.73 -6.32
C ASP A 900 -19.22 -26.13 -6.80
N ARG A 901 -18.25 -26.94 -7.23
CA ARG A 901 -18.47 -28.33 -7.66
C ARG A 901 -18.97 -29.24 -6.54
N ALA A 902 -18.62 -28.95 -5.29
CA ALA A 902 -19.11 -29.66 -4.11
C ALA A 902 -20.46 -29.14 -3.60
N GLY A 903 -21.07 -28.12 -4.24
CA GLY A 903 -22.30 -27.50 -3.77
C GLY A 903 -22.13 -26.72 -2.45
N LEU A 904 -20.95 -26.17 -2.18
CA LEU A 904 -20.65 -25.38 -0.99
C LEU A 904 -20.89 -23.88 -1.26
N THR A 905 -22.15 -23.47 -1.11
CA THR A 905 -22.67 -22.15 -1.49
C THR A 905 -22.35 -21.08 -0.44
N GLY A 906 -21.87 -19.91 -0.85
CA GLY A 906 -21.50 -18.80 0.04
C GLY A 906 -20.16 -18.18 -0.34
N GLU A 907 -19.78 -17.08 0.30
CA GLU A 907 -18.50 -16.42 0.06
C GLU A 907 -17.64 -16.42 1.32
N LEU A 908 -16.35 -16.68 1.16
CA LEU A 908 -15.40 -16.55 2.26
C LEU A 908 -14.92 -15.09 2.31
N SER A 909 -14.92 -14.51 3.51
CA SER A 909 -14.50 -13.12 3.70
C SER A 909 -13.00 -12.96 3.44
N GLY A 910 -12.59 -11.75 3.08
CA GLY A 910 -11.18 -11.35 3.03
C GLY A 910 -10.61 -11.07 4.42
N GLY A 911 -9.58 -10.23 4.46
CA GLY A 911 -9.00 -9.74 5.71
C GLY A 911 -8.04 -10.71 6.40
N CYS A 912 -7.81 -10.50 7.70
CA CYS A 912 -6.94 -11.33 8.52
C CYS A 912 -7.71 -11.89 9.72
N CYS A 913 -7.47 -13.14 10.11
CA CYS A 913 -8.03 -13.69 11.35
C CYS A 913 -7.45 -13.05 12.62
N GLY A 914 -6.41 -12.23 12.50
CA GLY A 914 -5.75 -11.57 13.62
C GLY A 914 -4.77 -12.44 14.41
N LEU A 915 -4.70 -13.76 14.18
CA LEU A 915 -3.78 -14.64 14.92
C LEU A 915 -2.39 -14.74 14.27
N ALA A 916 -2.35 -14.86 12.93
CA ALA A 916 -1.16 -14.90 12.05
C ALA A 916 0.16 -15.35 12.72
N GLY A 917 0.37 -16.67 12.82
CA GLY A 917 1.62 -17.23 13.36
C GLY A 917 1.75 -16.99 14.87
N ASN A 918 2.87 -16.37 15.30
CA ASN A 918 3.11 -16.04 16.70
C ASN A 918 2.37 -14.78 17.16
N PHE A 919 1.94 -13.91 16.23
CA PHE A 919 1.49 -12.56 16.54
C PHE A 919 0.39 -12.53 17.60
N GLY A 920 -0.76 -13.14 17.33
CA GLY A 920 -1.91 -13.04 18.25
C GLY A 920 -1.73 -13.87 19.53
N PHE A 921 -0.70 -14.73 19.59
CA PHE A 921 -0.32 -15.43 20.82
C PHE A 921 0.60 -14.60 21.71
N GLU A 922 1.29 -13.60 21.17
CA GLU A 922 2.27 -12.82 21.90
C GLU A 922 1.63 -11.84 22.88
N ARG A 923 2.24 -11.69 24.05
CA ARG A 923 1.74 -10.81 25.10
C ARG A 923 1.69 -9.37 24.60
N GLY A 924 0.55 -8.71 24.79
CA GLY A 924 0.33 -7.33 24.34
C GLY A 924 -0.42 -7.23 23.00
N HIS A 925 -0.59 -8.34 22.28
CA HIS A 925 -1.23 -8.34 20.96
C HIS A 925 -2.68 -8.84 20.96
N TYR A 926 -3.23 -9.27 22.11
CA TYR A 926 -4.54 -9.92 22.16
C TYR A 926 -5.66 -9.01 21.63
N ASP A 927 -5.74 -7.76 22.09
CA ASP A 927 -6.81 -6.84 21.70
C ASP A 927 -6.76 -6.52 20.21
N VAL A 928 -5.57 -6.23 19.67
CA VAL A 928 -5.36 -6.01 18.23
C VAL A 928 -5.71 -7.26 17.43
N SER A 929 -5.35 -8.44 17.94
CA SER A 929 -5.69 -9.73 17.32
C SER A 929 -7.21 -9.95 17.24
N VAL A 930 -7.94 -9.64 18.31
CA VAL A 930 -9.41 -9.72 18.33
C VAL A 930 -10.02 -8.69 17.39
N ALA A 931 -9.57 -7.43 17.43
CA ALA A 931 -10.05 -6.37 16.54
C ALA A 931 -9.87 -6.72 15.06
N CYS A 932 -8.73 -7.32 14.67
CA CYS A 932 -8.52 -7.81 13.31
C CYS A 932 -9.54 -8.90 12.92
N ALA A 933 -9.86 -9.83 13.83
CA ALA A 933 -10.86 -10.87 13.57
C ALA A 933 -12.27 -10.27 13.45
N ASP A 934 -12.58 -9.25 14.26
CA ASP A 934 -13.89 -8.59 14.30
C ASP A 934 -14.15 -7.69 13.09
N GLU A 935 -13.13 -7.41 12.29
CA GLU A 935 -13.26 -6.59 11.09
C GLU A 935 -14.11 -7.25 9.99
N GLN A 936 -13.84 -8.53 9.68
CA GLN A 936 -14.52 -9.25 8.59
C GLN A 936 -14.88 -10.70 8.95
N LEU A 937 -13.97 -11.43 9.61
CA LEU A 937 -14.14 -12.85 9.89
C LEU A 937 -15.28 -13.13 10.89
N LEU A 938 -15.28 -12.48 12.06
CA LEU A 938 -16.36 -12.68 13.03
C LEU A 938 -17.70 -12.14 12.52
N PRO A 939 -17.78 -10.98 11.84
CA PRO A 939 -19.00 -10.56 11.15
C PRO A 939 -19.53 -11.62 10.17
N SER A 940 -18.69 -12.18 9.30
CA SER A 940 -19.13 -13.19 8.32
C SER A 940 -19.65 -14.46 8.99
N VAL A 941 -18.99 -14.91 10.07
CA VAL A 941 -19.42 -16.07 10.85
C VAL A 941 -20.70 -15.80 11.65
N ARG A 942 -20.89 -14.59 12.19
CA ARG A 942 -22.12 -14.21 12.91
C ARG A 942 -23.34 -14.07 12.01
N ALA A 943 -23.14 -13.60 10.78
CA ALA A 943 -24.20 -13.43 9.79
C ALA A 943 -24.70 -14.76 9.22
N ALA A 944 -23.83 -15.78 9.16
CA ALA A 944 -24.16 -17.07 8.56
C ALA A 944 -25.09 -17.92 9.45
N GLY A 945 -25.99 -18.69 8.81
CA GLY A 945 -26.97 -19.53 9.52
C GLY A 945 -26.34 -20.56 10.46
N PRO A 946 -27.08 -21.07 11.47
CA PRO A 946 -26.53 -22.00 12.47
C PRO A 946 -26.04 -23.33 11.87
N GLY A 947 -26.58 -23.74 10.72
CA GLY A 947 -26.15 -24.92 9.96
C GLY A 947 -25.07 -24.65 8.90
N ALA A 948 -24.61 -23.41 8.74
CA ALA A 948 -23.54 -23.08 7.79
C ALA A 948 -22.20 -23.66 8.26
N GLU A 949 -21.46 -24.25 7.33
CA GLU A 949 -20.13 -24.80 7.55
C GLU A 949 -19.08 -23.68 7.56
N ILE A 950 -18.20 -23.70 8.56
CA ILE A 950 -17.23 -22.62 8.77
C ILE A 950 -15.88 -23.06 8.21
N LEU A 951 -15.55 -22.58 7.02
CA LEU A 951 -14.31 -22.95 6.34
C LEU A 951 -13.15 -22.03 6.73
N ALA A 952 -12.05 -22.66 7.15
CA ALA A 952 -10.78 -22.02 7.43
C ALA A 952 -9.62 -23.01 7.26
N ASP A 953 -8.88 -22.89 6.17
CA ASP A 953 -7.80 -23.83 5.84
C ASP A 953 -6.53 -23.64 6.70
N GLY A 954 -6.27 -22.42 7.18
CA GLY A 954 -5.15 -22.16 8.09
C GLY A 954 -5.43 -22.58 9.53
N PHE A 955 -4.45 -23.24 10.16
CA PHE A 955 -4.49 -23.62 11.58
C PHE A 955 -4.71 -22.41 12.49
N SER A 956 -4.07 -21.29 12.17
CA SER A 956 -4.22 -20.05 12.95
C SER A 956 -5.66 -19.51 12.88
N CYS A 957 -6.28 -19.53 11.71
CA CYS A 957 -7.66 -19.08 11.54
C CYS A 957 -8.65 -19.96 12.32
N ARG A 958 -8.52 -21.30 12.23
CA ARG A 958 -9.35 -22.23 13.03
C ARG A 958 -9.16 -22.03 14.52
N THR A 959 -7.91 -21.82 14.95
CA THR A 959 -7.59 -21.60 16.36
C THR A 959 -8.20 -20.29 16.87
N GLN A 960 -8.14 -19.21 16.09
CA GLN A 960 -8.78 -17.94 16.45
C GLN A 960 -10.29 -18.12 16.61
N LEU A 961 -10.95 -18.73 15.62
CA LEU A 961 -12.38 -18.97 15.64
C LEU A 961 -12.82 -19.79 16.86
N ALA A 962 -12.08 -20.85 17.20
CA ALA A 962 -12.37 -21.66 18.37
C ALA A 962 -12.16 -20.89 19.69
N GLN A 963 -11.10 -20.09 19.80
CA GLN A 963 -10.80 -19.33 21.03
C GLN A 963 -11.71 -18.11 21.23
N LEU A 964 -12.31 -17.58 20.16
CA LEU A 964 -13.25 -16.46 20.21
C LEU A 964 -14.71 -16.91 20.18
N ALA A 965 -15.00 -18.16 20.57
CA ALA A 965 -16.37 -18.67 20.62
C ALA A 965 -17.31 -17.80 21.48
N GLY A 966 -16.80 -17.24 22.58
CA GLY A 966 -17.54 -16.31 23.44
C GLY A 966 -17.87 -14.96 22.78
N LEU A 967 -17.24 -14.64 21.64
CA LEU A 967 -17.48 -13.43 20.83
C LEU A 967 -18.18 -13.76 19.50
N GLY A 968 -18.83 -14.93 19.40
CA GLY A 968 -19.53 -15.36 18.19
C GLY A 968 -18.67 -16.16 17.20
N GLY A 969 -17.45 -16.53 17.57
CA GLY A 969 -16.66 -17.50 16.82
C GLY A 969 -17.33 -18.89 16.80
N ARG A 970 -17.14 -19.62 15.71
CA ARG A 970 -17.60 -21.01 15.56
C ARG A 970 -16.44 -21.88 15.09
N PRO A 971 -16.29 -23.13 15.57
CA PRO A 971 -15.18 -23.99 15.17
C PRO A 971 -15.07 -24.09 13.65
N GLY A 972 -13.94 -23.66 13.10
CA GLY A 972 -13.67 -23.76 11.67
C GLY A 972 -13.12 -25.14 11.31
N ARG A 973 -13.37 -25.57 10.07
CA ARG A 973 -12.88 -26.82 9.47
C ARG A 973 -12.07 -26.53 8.21
N HIS A 974 -11.12 -27.40 7.91
CA HIS A 974 -10.39 -27.36 6.65
C HIS A 974 -11.29 -27.97 5.54
N LEU A 975 -11.20 -27.46 4.30
CA LEU A 975 -12.01 -27.95 3.17
C LEU A 975 -11.92 -29.47 2.98
N ALA A 976 -10.71 -30.02 3.11
CA ALA A 976 -10.48 -31.48 3.07
C ALA A 976 -11.33 -32.28 4.10
N GLU A 977 -11.55 -31.76 5.32
CA GLU A 977 -12.37 -32.44 6.33
C GLU A 977 -13.83 -32.51 5.92
N VAL A 978 -14.33 -31.43 5.32
CA VAL A 978 -15.71 -31.32 4.85
C VAL A 978 -15.95 -32.26 3.66
N LEU A 979 -15.01 -32.32 2.70
CA LEU A 979 -15.10 -33.25 1.57
C LEU A 979 -14.93 -34.73 2.02
N ALA A 980 -14.04 -35.01 2.96
CA ALA A 980 -13.83 -36.36 3.47
C ALA A 980 -15.07 -36.92 4.18
N GLU A 981 -15.83 -36.07 4.87
CA GLU A 981 -17.12 -36.41 5.48
C GLU A 981 -18.14 -36.80 4.40
N GLY A 982 -18.28 -36.00 3.34
CA GLY A 982 -19.19 -36.29 2.23
C GLY A 982 -18.89 -37.61 1.53
N LEU A 983 -17.61 -37.98 1.43
CA LEU A 983 -17.21 -39.29 0.91
C LEU A 983 -17.66 -40.45 1.81
N GLY A 984 -17.68 -40.25 3.13
CA GLY A 984 -18.19 -41.25 4.09
C GLY A 984 -19.71 -41.40 4.01
N GLU A 985 -20.44 -40.29 3.90
CA GLU A 985 -21.89 -40.25 3.71
C GLU A 985 -22.31 -40.98 2.42
N ALA A 986 -21.59 -40.76 1.32
CA ALA A 986 -21.84 -41.41 0.03
C ALA A 986 -21.58 -42.93 0.04
N LEU A 987 -20.73 -43.42 0.96
CA LEU A 987 -20.40 -44.84 1.12
C LEU A 987 -21.24 -45.56 2.19
N GLY A 988 -22.17 -44.85 2.86
CA GLY A 988 -23.00 -45.43 3.93
C GLY A 988 -22.25 -45.71 5.24
N GLU A 989 -21.06 -45.13 5.42
CA GLU A 989 -20.29 -45.23 6.66
C GLU A 989 -20.76 -44.15 7.64
N GLY A 990 -21.43 -44.53 8.73
CA GLY A 990 -21.91 -43.60 9.75
C GLY A 990 -20.77 -42.81 10.44
N PRO A 991 -21.07 -41.65 11.06
CA PRO A 991 -20.04 -40.79 11.62
C PRO A 991 -19.50 -41.41 12.93
N TYR A 992 -18.18 -41.60 12.98
CA TYR A 992 -17.36 -42.07 14.12
C TYR A 992 -17.40 -43.56 14.46
N GLY A 993 -16.35 -44.26 14.02
CA GLY A 993 -15.82 -45.44 14.73
C GLY A 993 -15.23 -45.02 16.09
N ALA A 994 -16.06 -45.00 17.12
CA ALA A 994 -15.64 -44.94 18.51
C ALA A 994 -15.68 -46.35 19.13
N ASN A 995 -14.51 -46.82 19.60
CA ASN A 995 -14.31 -47.91 20.55
C ASN A 995 -14.96 -49.27 20.24
N ALA A 996 -14.17 -50.22 19.72
CA ALA A 996 -14.45 -51.63 19.93
C ALA A 996 -14.34 -51.95 21.45
N PRO A 997 -15.36 -52.54 22.10
CA PRO A 997 -15.23 -52.96 23.48
C PRO A 997 -14.41 -54.26 23.55
N ALA A 998 -13.65 -54.37 24.65
CA ALA A 998 -12.87 -55.54 25.00
C ALA A 998 -13.76 -56.79 25.05
N ALA A 999 -13.22 -57.91 24.57
CA ALA A 999 -13.78 -59.24 24.72
C ALA A 999 -14.01 -59.54 26.22
N GLY A 1000 -15.27 -59.70 26.59
CA GLY A 1000 -15.73 -60.11 27.91
C GLY A 1000 -16.59 -61.36 27.80
N GLU A 1001 -16.14 -62.40 28.49
CA GLU A 1001 -16.68 -63.75 28.69
C GLU A 1001 -18.19 -63.97 28.46
N GLN A 1002 -18.49 -64.93 27.57
CA GLN A 1002 -19.78 -65.62 27.52
C GLN A 1002 -19.93 -66.50 28.78
N ARG A 1003 -20.94 -66.19 29.61
CA ARG A 1003 -21.57 -67.17 30.48
C ARG A 1003 -22.87 -67.65 29.83
N ALA A 1004 -22.97 -68.97 29.72
CA ALA A 1004 -24.14 -69.71 29.29
C ALA A 1004 -25.28 -69.59 30.32
N ASP A 1005 -26.53 -69.44 29.84
CA ASP A 1005 -27.65 -70.33 30.22
C ASP A 1005 -28.89 -70.08 29.33
N GLY A 1006 -29.70 -71.13 29.13
CA GLY A 1006 -31.17 -70.99 29.15
C GLY A 1006 -31.98 -70.95 27.85
N SER A 1007 -32.25 -72.13 27.29
CA SER A 1007 -33.42 -72.59 26.49
C SER A 1007 -34.63 -71.66 26.24
N SER A 1008 -35.20 -71.68 25.02
CA SER A 1008 -36.37 -72.52 24.65
C SER A 1008 -37.19 -72.06 23.40
N ARG A 1009 -37.55 -73.05 22.55
CA ARG A 1009 -38.77 -73.23 21.70
C ARG A 1009 -38.92 -72.54 20.32
N GLU A 1010 -38.62 -73.32 19.27
CA GLU A 1010 -39.47 -73.93 18.19
C GLU A 1010 -40.80 -73.29 17.72
N PRO A 1011 -41.33 -73.67 16.52
CA PRO A 1011 -40.92 -74.77 15.62
C PRO A 1011 -40.28 -74.38 14.28
#